data_AF-A0A3M2SDY1-F1
#
_entry.id   AF-A0A3M2SDY1-F1
#
_cell.length_a   1.000
_cell.length_b   1.000
_cell.length_c   1.000
_cell.angle_alpha   90.00
_cell.angle_beta   90.00
_cell.angle_gamma   90.00
#
_symmetry.space_group_name_H-M   'P 1'
#
loop_
_entity.id
_entity.type
_entity.pdbx_description
1 polymer ?
#
loop_
_entity_poly.entity_id
_entity_poly.type
_entity_poly.pdbx_seq_one_letter_code
_entity_poly.pdbx_strand_id
1 'polypeptide(L)'
;MRTRRSNRTKRYTVEKYDFEGSSDEEILKRAANGEDDENFDVTAAAEESAEEEELALEEEALESEGFVSEPDGIPDRFARQRIKPIRPFNVRAAGLTGYLDVEPVADGRIVRSYWGPYDRGVKGRPLIEAWYGRHEDGIKMVQGMLDRWMDWTALPPKVKGEDGQKNRGVWSPNFFEREAYNAEHWYERVRESLPDADSRVRLPPEEAQLYQFRREAMPVLMGPVTSQQEVKFEPGDAYPITQDGLPISEEDESGAATGWMFDTGGIVTSMDWAPLHSANAPQLLALCVIPHSDQEHYDYEQESMKPDFQKYGTVQLWEFVGERQEDGFARPSSRKPTLRKTICLEYGRARRVKWSPACGFLAVLCDDGNVYVVDAEKVQEPVACFGFPDEDIKATALTWINFNRVVVGYTDGSISIWSIRPNRLLSRHPVHHNIVVDLVSGYPAMPYLIASTPVGGTVRLLDLRAPSHESTEVQSLTVGTQPNLLRYSDHMLGFYSMYPSAGVLNTHIGFMHHSQFPVARRVFTGESFPSCLAVGRTHPYLLVGSLDGSLWSINPQVELFTTRREPTDRIRVFHHEHRPAKLFPAGSPAAARGVARIAQGFILERNLNKQSNYKPPIKKGKKPKKKESDVAAAEDDDAGAATDPTRAIIYEPLTRVTVAEWNPNEEYGCWAAAAMASGLVRVMDLGLAEPEE
;
A
#
# COMPACT_ATOMS: atom_id res chain seq x y z
N MET A 1 -20.79 52.10 -22.06
CA MET A 1 -20.42 51.16 -20.98
C MET A 1 -18.97 50.75 -21.18
N ARG A 2 -18.09 51.10 -20.23
CA ARG A 2 -16.64 50.81 -20.26
C ARG A 2 -16.39 49.45 -19.61
N THR A 3 -15.75 48.54 -20.34
CA THR A 3 -15.26 47.26 -19.82
C THR A 3 -13.95 47.47 -19.06
N ARG A 4 -13.84 46.87 -17.87
CA ARG A 4 -12.64 46.94 -17.02
C ARG A 4 -11.45 46.25 -17.70
N ARG A 5 -10.28 46.91 -17.65
CA ARG A 5 -9.00 46.51 -18.27
C ARG A 5 -8.25 45.34 -17.59
N SER A 6 -8.82 44.64 -16.60
CA SER A 6 -8.04 43.70 -15.76
C SER A 6 -7.97 42.25 -16.23
N ASN A 7 -8.57 41.89 -17.37
CA ASN A 7 -8.62 40.48 -17.82
C ASN A 7 -7.68 40.15 -18.99
N ARG A 8 -6.69 40.99 -19.30
CA ARG A 8 -5.81 40.80 -20.48
C ARG A 8 -4.45 40.14 -20.20
N THR A 9 -4.19 39.68 -18.97
CA THR A 9 -2.92 39.05 -18.59
C THR A 9 -3.14 37.96 -17.55
N LYS A 10 -3.92 36.93 -17.87
CA LYS A 10 -3.76 35.62 -17.23
C LYS A 10 -3.06 34.72 -18.24
N ARG A 11 -1.75 34.57 -18.09
CA ARG A 11 -1.01 33.46 -18.67
C ARG A 11 -1.24 32.28 -17.74
N TYR A 12 -1.66 31.15 -18.29
CA TYR A 12 -1.54 29.87 -17.60
C TYR A 12 -0.06 29.55 -17.54
N THR A 13 0.55 29.72 -16.36
CA THR A 13 1.86 29.14 -16.06
C THR A 13 1.59 27.79 -15.42
N VAL A 14 2.12 26.73 -16.02
CA VAL A 14 2.30 25.44 -15.36
C VAL A 14 3.18 25.72 -14.13
N GLU A 15 2.59 25.72 -12.93
CA GLU A 15 3.34 25.90 -11.69
C GLU A 15 4.19 24.65 -11.47
N LYS A 16 5.50 24.75 -11.71
CA LYS A 16 6.47 23.75 -11.24
C LYS A 16 6.43 23.74 -9.70
N TYR A 17 6.53 22.58 -9.07
CA TYR A 17 6.66 22.54 -7.61
C TYR A 17 7.97 23.24 -7.22
N ASP A 18 7.83 24.34 -6.51
CA ASP A 18 8.96 25.19 -6.13
C ASP A 18 9.10 25.22 -4.61
N PHE A 19 10.29 24.86 -4.14
CA PHE A 19 10.64 24.86 -2.72
C PHE A 19 10.69 26.28 -2.13
N GLU A 20 10.81 27.32 -2.96
CA GLU A 20 11.05 28.71 -2.52
C GLU A 20 9.85 29.38 -1.84
N GLY A 21 8.63 28.84 -2.00
CA GLY A 21 7.43 29.32 -1.29
C GLY A 21 7.43 29.05 0.23
N SER A 22 8.46 28.38 0.74
CA SER A 22 8.60 27.94 2.15
C SER A 22 9.63 28.74 2.95
N SER A 23 10.02 29.94 2.53
CA SER A 23 10.86 30.83 3.36
C SER A 23 10.03 31.89 4.07
N ASP A 24 10.13 31.94 5.41
CA ASP A 24 9.54 32.99 6.26
C ASP A 24 10.09 34.41 5.93
N GLU A 25 11.10 34.53 5.07
CA GLU A 25 11.71 35.81 4.69
C GLU A 25 10.80 36.72 3.86
N GLU A 26 9.90 36.18 3.01
CA GLU A 26 8.96 37.01 2.25
C GLU A 26 7.84 37.60 3.12
N ILE A 27 7.47 36.90 4.19
CA ILE A 27 6.46 37.36 5.16
C ILE A 27 7.02 38.53 5.98
N LEU A 28 8.31 38.47 6.34
CA LEU A 28 9.01 39.54 7.05
C LEU A 28 9.20 40.80 6.18
N LYS A 29 9.47 40.65 4.88
CA LYS A 29 9.60 41.80 3.96
C LYS A 29 8.28 42.53 3.69
N ARG A 30 7.14 41.83 3.71
CA ARG A 30 5.82 42.46 3.59
C ARG A 30 5.37 43.17 4.88
N ALA A 31 5.82 42.70 6.04
CA ALA A 31 5.53 43.34 7.33
C ALA A 31 6.33 44.63 7.57
N ALA A 32 7.46 44.82 6.87
CA ALA A 32 8.32 45.99 7.02
C ALA A 32 7.85 47.26 6.28
N ASN A 33 6.80 47.16 5.43
CA ASN A 33 6.28 48.28 4.63
C ASN A 33 4.84 48.69 5.03
N GLY A 34 4.50 48.58 6.32
CA GLY A 34 3.28 49.15 6.88
C GLY A 34 3.59 50.45 7.61
N GLU A 35 2.97 51.54 7.16
CA GLU A 35 3.13 52.92 7.66
C GLU A 35 2.85 53.04 9.17
N ASP A 36 3.61 53.96 9.79
CA ASP A 36 3.60 54.35 11.20
C ASP A 36 2.20 54.63 11.76
N ASP A 37 1.90 54.11 12.96
CA ASP A 37 0.90 54.69 13.84
C ASP A 37 1.46 54.72 15.27
N GLU A 38 1.75 55.94 15.73
CA GLU A 38 2.35 56.26 17.02
C GLU A 38 1.33 56.04 18.15
N ASN A 39 1.51 54.99 18.97
CA ASN A 39 1.25 55.12 20.40
C ASN A 39 1.90 53.98 21.20
N PHE A 40 2.93 54.34 21.95
CA PHE A 40 3.69 53.47 22.83
C PHE A 40 3.35 53.84 24.28
N ASP A 41 3.02 52.88 25.14
CA ASP A 41 3.09 53.07 26.60
C ASP A 41 3.71 51.82 27.26
N VAL A 42 4.82 52.00 27.97
CA VAL A 42 5.81 50.97 28.32
C VAL A 42 5.69 50.47 29.76
N THR A 43 4.72 50.97 30.52
CA THR A 43 4.71 50.74 31.97
C THR A 43 3.82 49.59 32.45
N ALA A 44 3.12 48.87 31.57
CA ALA A 44 2.21 47.79 31.97
C ALA A 44 2.83 46.38 32.05
N ALA A 45 4.03 46.16 31.49
CA ALA A 45 4.63 44.82 31.39
C ALA A 45 5.42 44.37 32.64
N ALA A 46 5.62 45.26 33.62
CA ALA A 46 6.42 44.97 34.81
C ALA A 46 5.59 44.52 36.03
N GLU A 47 4.28 44.79 36.05
CA GLU A 47 3.40 44.42 37.17
C GLU A 47 2.73 43.05 36.99
N GLU A 48 2.52 42.58 35.75
CA GLU A 48 1.94 41.24 35.48
C GLU A 48 2.88 40.06 35.81
N SER A 49 4.20 40.30 35.84
CA SER A 49 5.19 39.24 36.13
C SER A 49 5.33 38.92 37.62
N ALA A 50 4.85 39.79 38.52
CA ALA A 50 4.94 39.57 39.96
C ALA A 50 3.75 38.78 40.53
N GLU A 51 2.58 38.86 39.89
CA GLU A 51 1.36 38.18 40.35
C GLU A 51 1.28 36.70 39.90
N GLU A 52 1.99 36.30 38.84
CA GLU A 52 2.04 34.88 38.40
C GLU A 52 2.99 34.00 39.24
N GLU A 53 3.99 34.57 39.93
CA GLU A 53 4.89 33.81 40.83
C GLU A 53 4.28 33.54 42.22
N GLU A 54 3.31 34.36 42.68
CA GLU A 54 2.67 34.19 43.99
C GLU A 54 1.57 33.11 43.95
N LEU A 55 0.91 32.90 42.80
CA LEU A 55 -0.13 31.89 42.59
C LEU A 55 0.40 30.46 42.39
N ALA A 56 1.69 30.28 42.13
CA ALA A 56 2.31 28.95 41.95
C ALA A 56 2.74 28.30 43.27
N LEU A 57 2.71 29.03 44.39
CA LEU A 57 3.13 28.53 45.72
C LEU A 57 1.97 28.10 46.62
N GLU A 58 0.71 28.30 46.23
CA GLU A 58 -0.46 27.97 47.06
C GLU A 58 -1.18 26.64 46.69
N GLU A 59 -0.75 25.91 45.66
CA GLU A 59 -1.42 24.65 45.23
C GLU A 59 -0.73 23.35 45.67
N GLU A 60 0.36 23.41 46.44
CA GLU A 60 0.99 22.22 47.05
C GLU A 60 0.85 22.21 48.59
N ALA A 61 -0.39 22.10 49.08
CA ALA A 61 -0.67 21.66 50.44
C ALA A 61 -2.03 20.96 50.48
N LEU A 62 -2.04 19.69 50.94
CA LEU A 62 -3.13 18.71 51.21
C LEU A 62 -2.85 17.40 50.41
N GLU A 63 -2.62 16.20 50.94
CA GLU A 63 -2.72 15.58 52.27
C GLU A 63 -1.75 14.38 52.36
N SER A 64 -1.36 14.05 53.59
CA SER A 64 -0.49 12.98 54.10
C SER A 64 -1.14 11.58 54.06
N GLU A 65 -0.46 10.41 54.17
CA GLU A 65 0.29 9.87 55.31
C GLU A 65 1.09 8.58 54.96
N GLY A 66 2.22 8.36 55.66
CA GLY A 66 2.90 7.07 55.73
C GLY A 66 4.32 7.12 56.33
N PHE A 67 4.41 7.16 57.66
CA PHE A 67 5.57 7.05 58.60
C PHE A 67 6.72 6.09 58.12
N VAL A 68 8.02 6.22 58.42
CA VAL A 68 8.71 6.08 59.74
C VAL A 68 10.20 6.57 59.72
N SER A 69 10.59 7.24 60.83
CA SER A 69 11.92 7.39 61.50
C SER A 69 13.13 8.13 60.89
N GLU A 70 13.46 9.23 61.58
CA GLU A 70 14.79 9.87 61.75
C GLU A 70 15.64 9.11 62.82
N PRO A 71 16.98 9.33 62.95
CA PRO A 71 17.50 10.57 63.55
C PRO A 71 18.90 11.10 63.13
N ASP A 72 19.06 12.40 63.45
CA ASP A 72 20.22 13.15 63.95
C ASP A 72 21.39 13.59 63.03
N GLY A 73 21.55 14.92 62.94
CA GLY A 73 22.86 15.58 62.90
C GLY A 73 22.99 16.81 61.98
N ILE A 74 22.71 18.02 62.50
CA ILE A 74 23.08 19.32 61.87
C ILE A 74 24.44 19.76 62.47
N PRO A 75 25.38 20.37 61.70
CA PRO A 75 25.41 21.83 61.58
C PRO A 75 25.82 22.39 60.21
N ASP A 76 24.91 23.19 59.65
CA ASP A 76 25.03 24.57 59.15
C ASP A 76 26.30 25.09 58.43
N ARG A 77 26.01 25.94 57.42
CA ARG A 77 26.83 26.93 56.68
C ARG A 77 27.60 26.48 55.44
N PHE A 78 26.99 26.68 54.27
CA PHE A 78 27.68 27.32 53.13
C PHE A 78 26.74 28.25 52.36
N ALA A 79 27.17 29.50 52.23
CA ALA A 79 26.47 30.58 51.54
C ALA A 79 26.25 30.25 50.05
N ARG A 80 25.01 30.42 49.55
CA ARG A 80 24.70 30.34 48.12
C ARG A 80 25.36 31.51 47.39
N GLN A 81 26.44 31.23 46.66
CA GLN A 81 26.99 32.14 45.67
C GLN A 81 26.00 32.31 44.50
N ARG A 82 25.66 33.56 44.18
CA ARG A 82 24.93 33.92 42.95
C ARG A 82 25.77 33.54 41.73
N ILE A 83 25.34 32.53 40.99
CA ILE A 83 25.89 32.18 39.67
C ILE A 83 25.41 33.26 38.68
N LYS A 84 26.35 33.89 37.97
CA LYS A 84 26.02 34.89 36.93
C LYS A 84 25.37 34.19 35.72
N PRO A 85 24.35 34.80 35.07
CA PRO A 85 23.76 34.24 33.87
C PRO A 85 24.79 34.18 32.75
N ILE A 86 24.94 32.99 32.16
CA ILE A 86 25.79 32.72 31.01
C ILE A 86 25.16 33.38 29.78
N ARG A 87 25.94 34.20 29.06
CA ARG A 87 25.50 34.82 27.80
C ARG A 87 25.29 33.75 26.71
N PRO A 88 24.28 33.87 25.84
CA PRO A 88 24.04 32.90 24.78
C PRO A 88 25.22 32.86 23.79
N PHE A 89 25.67 31.66 23.49
CA PHE A 89 26.77 31.38 22.58
C PHE A 89 26.23 31.41 21.13
N ASN A 90 26.72 32.35 20.31
CA ASN A 90 26.38 32.40 18.88
C ASN A 90 27.18 31.33 18.12
N VAL A 91 26.53 30.24 17.71
CA VAL A 91 27.13 29.26 16.79
C VAL A 91 26.99 29.78 15.37
N ARG A 92 28.04 30.45 14.88
CA ARG A 92 28.26 30.62 13.44
C ARG A 92 28.61 29.26 12.85
N ALA A 93 28.02 28.99 11.68
CA ALA A 93 28.30 27.85 10.81
C ALA A 93 29.77 27.44 10.81
N ALA A 94 30.04 26.21 11.28
CA ALA A 94 31.31 25.53 11.10
C ALA A 94 31.03 24.24 10.32
N GLY A 95 31.81 24.01 9.26
CA GLY A 95 31.65 22.88 8.35
C GLY A 95 31.70 21.53 9.06
N LEU A 96 30.77 20.65 8.69
CA LEU A 96 30.64 19.31 9.24
C LEU A 96 31.36 18.31 8.32
N THR A 97 32.50 17.82 8.79
CA THR A 97 33.20 16.63 8.28
C THR A 97 33.29 15.60 9.40
N GLY A 98 32.61 14.47 9.29
CA GLY A 98 32.75 13.37 10.27
C GLY A 98 31.59 12.38 10.26
N TYR A 99 31.92 11.09 10.34
CA TYR A 99 30.99 9.96 10.37
C TYR A 99 30.28 9.89 11.74
N LEU A 100 28.93 9.80 11.72
CA LEU A 100 28.02 9.55 12.85
C LEU A 100 27.90 10.67 13.91
N ASP A 101 27.21 11.76 13.58
CA ASP A 101 26.62 12.64 14.59
C ASP A 101 25.08 12.53 14.53
N VAL A 102 24.50 11.96 15.58
CA VAL A 102 23.04 12.00 15.83
C VAL A 102 22.66 13.47 16.01
N GLU A 103 21.62 13.93 15.30
CA GLU A 103 21.16 15.31 15.43
C GLU A 103 20.82 15.65 16.89
N PRO A 104 21.32 16.79 17.43
CA PRO A 104 20.88 17.25 18.74
C PRO A 104 19.38 17.57 18.66
N VAL A 105 18.59 16.96 19.55
CA VAL A 105 17.19 17.31 19.76
C VAL A 105 17.12 18.80 20.10
N ALA A 106 16.32 19.55 19.34
CA ALA A 106 16.24 21.00 19.40
C ALA A 106 15.99 21.52 20.83
N ASP A 107 16.61 22.69 21.10
CA ASP A 107 16.55 23.56 22.28
C ASP A 107 15.58 23.19 23.40
N GLY A 108 16.08 23.26 24.64
CA GLY A 108 15.36 23.04 25.92
C GLY A 108 14.21 24.01 26.24
N ARG A 109 13.48 24.49 25.23
CA ARG A 109 12.14 25.04 25.39
C ARG A 109 11.19 23.86 25.50
N ILE A 110 10.50 23.75 26.64
CA ILE A 110 9.38 22.83 26.79
C ILE A 110 8.27 23.29 25.84
N VAL A 111 8.28 22.77 24.62
CA VAL A 111 7.14 22.83 23.71
C VAL A 111 6.27 21.63 24.06
N ARG A 112 4.98 21.85 24.35
CA ARG A 112 4.01 20.76 24.66
C ARG A 112 3.87 19.71 23.53
N SER A 113 4.52 19.92 22.39
CA SER A 113 4.56 19.04 21.22
C SER A 113 5.99 18.91 20.70
N TYR A 114 6.45 17.69 20.43
CA TYR A 114 7.74 17.43 19.80
C TYR A 114 7.80 18.08 18.41
N TRP A 115 8.85 18.85 18.14
CA TRP A 115 9.12 19.43 16.83
C TRP A 115 10.51 18.98 16.38
N GLY A 116 10.56 18.05 15.43
CA GLY A 116 11.79 17.43 14.94
C GLY A 116 11.50 16.43 13.80
N PRO A 117 12.49 15.69 13.28
CA PRO A 117 12.33 14.83 12.09
C PRO A 117 11.30 13.70 12.24
N TYR A 118 10.90 13.38 13.48
CA TYR A 118 9.84 12.41 13.78
C TYR A 118 8.44 13.03 13.94
N ASP A 119 8.30 14.34 13.78
CA ASP A 119 7.00 15.00 13.76
C ASP A 119 6.23 14.61 12.48
N ARG A 120 5.04 14.03 12.68
CA ARG A 120 4.15 13.57 11.62
C ARG A 120 3.58 14.75 10.81
N GLY A 121 3.60 15.96 11.36
CA GLY A 121 3.22 17.20 10.69
C GLY A 121 4.27 17.75 9.74
N VAL A 122 5.52 17.26 9.78
CA VAL A 122 6.59 17.71 8.88
C VAL A 122 6.29 17.32 7.44
N LYS A 123 6.35 18.29 6.54
CA LYS A 123 6.04 18.18 5.10
C LYS A 123 7.08 18.93 4.27
N GLY A 124 7.08 18.73 2.95
CA GLY A 124 7.98 19.43 2.04
C GLY A 124 9.45 19.06 2.22
N ARG A 125 10.35 20.05 2.09
CA ARG A 125 11.81 19.86 2.08
C ARG A 125 12.38 19.17 3.33
N PRO A 126 11.98 19.54 4.56
CA PRO A 126 12.50 18.85 5.75
C PRO A 126 12.15 17.36 5.79
N LEU A 127 10.97 16.98 5.25
CA LEU A 127 10.59 15.57 5.14
C LEU A 127 11.47 14.82 4.13
N ILE A 128 11.73 15.45 2.97
CA ILE A 128 12.60 14.90 1.93
C ILE A 128 14.02 14.68 2.48
N GLU A 129 14.57 15.67 3.18
CA GLU A 129 15.90 15.55 3.80
C GLU A 129 15.94 14.46 4.86
N ALA A 130 14.87 14.29 5.64
CA ALA A 130 14.77 13.23 6.64
C ALA A 130 14.66 11.82 6.04
N TRP A 131 13.99 11.67 4.90
CA TRP A 131 13.79 10.37 4.26
C TRP A 131 14.94 9.96 3.35
N TYR A 132 15.42 10.88 2.51
CA TYR A 132 16.35 10.59 1.43
C TYR A 132 17.76 11.14 1.68
N GLY A 133 17.96 11.85 2.81
CA GLY A 133 19.23 12.46 3.18
C GLY A 133 19.44 13.83 2.55
N ARG A 134 20.56 14.48 2.95
CA ARG A 134 20.92 15.85 2.53
C ARG A 134 21.78 15.91 1.25
N HIS A 135 22.01 14.79 0.58
CA HIS A 135 22.83 14.74 -0.63
C HIS A 135 22.10 15.43 -1.79
N GLU A 136 22.75 16.39 -2.45
CA GLU A 136 22.12 17.17 -3.53
C GLU A 136 21.57 16.29 -4.66
N ASP A 137 22.30 15.24 -5.04
CA ASP A 137 21.89 14.35 -6.13
C ASP A 137 20.63 13.55 -5.75
N GLY A 138 20.54 13.10 -4.51
CA GLY A 138 19.35 12.41 -3.98
C GLY A 138 18.14 13.33 -3.91
N ILE A 139 18.34 14.57 -3.44
CA ILE A 139 17.26 15.57 -3.39
C ILE A 139 16.78 15.90 -4.80
N LYS A 140 17.68 16.09 -5.77
CA LYS A 140 17.32 16.34 -7.18
C LYS A 140 16.53 15.18 -7.79
N MET A 141 16.93 13.94 -7.50
CA MET A 141 16.22 12.74 -7.95
C MET A 141 14.80 12.68 -7.39
N VAL A 142 14.64 12.90 -6.08
CA VAL A 142 13.31 12.93 -5.43
C VAL A 142 12.47 14.07 -5.99
N GLN A 143 13.06 15.24 -6.18
CA GLN A 143 12.36 16.39 -6.72
C GLN A 143 11.82 16.12 -8.12
N GLY A 144 12.65 15.58 -9.02
CA GLY A 144 12.21 15.19 -10.37
C GLY A 144 11.12 14.12 -10.34
N MET A 145 11.20 13.17 -9.40
CA MET A 145 10.13 12.19 -9.20
C MET A 145 8.82 12.85 -8.72
N LEU A 146 8.88 13.75 -7.75
CA LEU A 146 7.69 14.43 -7.23
C LEU A 146 7.06 15.33 -8.30
N ASP A 147 7.86 16.14 -9.00
CA ASP A 147 7.42 17.01 -10.10
C ASP A 147 6.63 16.25 -11.16
N ARG A 148 7.07 15.03 -11.46
CA ARG A 148 6.45 14.21 -12.51
C ARG A 148 5.05 13.73 -12.16
N TRP A 149 4.79 13.40 -10.90
CA TRP A 149 3.60 12.66 -10.50
C TRP A 149 2.63 13.47 -9.63
N MET A 150 3.09 14.52 -8.94
CA MET A 150 2.26 15.24 -7.94
C MET A 150 1.03 15.92 -8.54
N ASP A 151 1.10 16.40 -9.79
CA ASP A 151 -0.04 17.02 -10.47
C ASP A 151 -1.18 16.03 -10.78
N TRP A 152 -0.88 14.74 -10.71
CA TRP A 152 -1.77 13.65 -11.05
C TRP A 152 -2.24 12.96 -9.77
N THR A 153 -3.34 13.44 -9.22
CA THR A 153 -3.76 13.12 -7.85
C THR A 153 -4.35 11.72 -7.66
N ALA A 154 -5.02 11.16 -8.68
CA ALA A 154 -5.81 9.93 -8.52
C ALA A 154 -5.39 8.77 -9.44
N LEU A 155 -4.98 9.04 -10.69
CA LEU A 155 -4.62 8.01 -11.68
C LEU A 155 -3.29 8.36 -12.37
N PRO A 156 -2.50 7.34 -12.78
CA PRO A 156 -1.21 7.56 -13.42
C PRO A 156 -1.38 8.13 -14.83
N PRO A 157 -0.58 9.13 -15.23
CA PRO A 157 -0.53 9.59 -16.62
C PRO A 157 0.35 8.68 -17.50
N LYS A 158 0.03 8.60 -18.79
CA LYS A 158 0.83 7.95 -19.84
C LYS A 158 1.89 8.91 -20.40
N VAL A 159 2.76 9.40 -19.53
CA VAL A 159 3.81 10.36 -19.90
C VAL A 159 5.14 9.62 -20.07
N LYS A 160 5.80 9.80 -21.22
CA LYS A 160 7.16 9.29 -21.44
C LYS A 160 8.12 9.96 -20.47
N GLY A 161 9.07 9.21 -19.92
CA GLY A 161 10.13 9.82 -19.11
C GLY A 161 10.92 10.82 -19.94
N GLU A 162 11.26 11.98 -19.36
CA GLU A 162 12.27 12.86 -19.94
C GLU A 162 13.60 12.10 -20.10
N ASP A 163 14.45 12.52 -21.03
CA ASP A 163 15.72 11.86 -21.35
C ASP A 163 16.53 11.53 -20.07
N GLY A 164 16.62 10.23 -19.75
CA GLY A 164 17.39 9.70 -18.61
C GLY A 164 16.58 9.31 -17.37
N GLN A 165 15.29 9.65 -17.25
CA GLN A 165 14.44 9.20 -16.13
C GLN A 165 13.70 7.90 -16.47
N LYS A 166 14.07 6.80 -15.79
CA LYS A 166 13.37 5.51 -15.91
C LYS A 166 12.15 5.46 -15.00
N ASN A 167 11.05 4.87 -15.48
CA ASN A 167 9.82 4.66 -14.70
C ASN A 167 9.98 3.51 -13.70
N ARG A 168 10.82 2.54 -14.03
CA ARG A 168 11.08 1.35 -13.23
C ARG A 168 12.50 1.41 -12.67
N GLY A 169 12.66 1.08 -11.38
CA GLY A 169 13.99 1.03 -10.74
C GLY A 169 14.63 2.41 -10.61
N VAL A 170 13.84 3.42 -10.22
CA VAL A 170 14.25 4.83 -10.09
C VAL A 170 15.55 4.97 -9.29
N TRP A 171 15.67 4.18 -8.22
CA TRP A 171 16.80 4.21 -7.28
C TRP A 171 17.95 3.27 -7.64
N SER A 172 17.81 2.47 -8.69
CA SER A 172 18.81 1.48 -9.09
C SER A 172 18.92 1.41 -10.61
N PRO A 173 19.60 2.40 -11.23
CA PRO A 173 19.80 2.42 -12.67
C PRO A 173 20.44 1.14 -13.17
N ASN A 174 19.90 0.59 -14.26
CA ASN A 174 20.37 -0.62 -14.93
C ASN A 174 20.27 -1.91 -14.10
N PHE A 175 19.51 -1.89 -13.00
CA PHE A 175 19.36 -3.06 -12.12
C PHE A 175 18.71 -4.23 -12.83
N PHE A 176 17.60 -4.00 -13.54
CA PHE A 176 16.85 -5.07 -14.18
C PHE A 176 17.60 -5.70 -15.36
N GLU A 177 18.35 -4.91 -16.13
CA GLU A 177 19.19 -5.40 -17.21
C GLU A 177 20.32 -6.29 -16.66
N ARG A 178 20.94 -5.87 -15.55
CA ARG A 178 21.94 -6.69 -14.85
C ARG A 178 21.33 -7.94 -14.25
N GLU A 179 20.13 -7.84 -13.70
CA GLU A 179 19.44 -8.99 -13.11
C GLU A 179 19.05 -10.01 -14.18
N ALA A 180 18.49 -9.57 -15.31
CA ALA A 180 18.18 -10.42 -16.45
C ALA A 180 19.44 -11.13 -16.98
N TYR A 181 20.54 -10.38 -17.16
CA TYR A 181 21.83 -10.96 -17.56
C TYR A 181 22.31 -12.03 -16.57
N ASN A 182 22.27 -11.73 -15.27
CA ASN A 182 22.69 -12.67 -14.23
C ASN A 182 21.77 -13.90 -14.14
N ALA A 183 20.47 -13.71 -14.37
CA ALA A 183 19.47 -14.77 -14.39
C ALA A 183 19.69 -15.72 -15.57
N GLU A 184 19.94 -15.19 -16.77
CA GLU A 184 20.28 -15.95 -17.97
C GLU A 184 21.55 -16.79 -17.74
N HIS A 185 22.65 -16.17 -17.31
CA HIS A 185 23.90 -16.87 -17.02
C HIS A 185 23.77 -17.87 -15.86
N TRP A 186 22.94 -17.57 -14.87
CA TRP A 186 22.64 -18.53 -13.80
C TRP A 186 21.87 -19.72 -14.37
N TYR A 187 20.83 -19.48 -15.18
CA TYR A 187 20.01 -20.52 -15.80
C TYR A 187 20.86 -21.44 -16.66
N GLU A 188 21.72 -20.89 -17.53
CA GLU A 188 22.65 -21.68 -18.36
C GLU A 188 23.52 -22.64 -17.53
N ARG A 189 24.03 -22.19 -16.38
CA ARG A 189 24.87 -23.02 -15.49
C ARG A 189 24.08 -24.12 -14.79
N VAL A 190 22.80 -23.90 -14.49
CA VAL A 190 22.00 -24.84 -13.70
C VAL A 190 21.07 -25.68 -14.54
N ARG A 191 20.86 -25.37 -15.83
CA ARG A 191 19.88 -26.00 -16.72
C ARG A 191 19.94 -27.52 -16.72
N GLU A 192 21.14 -28.09 -16.70
CA GLU A 192 21.36 -29.55 -16.72
C GLU A 192 20.97 -30.23 -15.40
N SER A 193 20.90 -29.45 -14.32
CA SER A 193 20.47 -29.91 -13.00
C SER A 193 19.01 -29.62 -12.68
N LEU A 194 18.31 -28.90 -13.57
CA LEU A 194 16.88 -28.66 -13.47
C LEU A 194 16.13 -29.88 -14.04
N PRO A 195 14.88 -30.13 -13.59
CA PRO A 195 14.03 -31.17 -14.20
C PRO A 195 13.90 -31.00 -15.71
N ASP A 196 13.82 -32.13 -16.42
CA ASP A 196 13.83 -32.18 -17.90
C ASP A 196 12.67 -31.38 -18.51
N ALA A 197 12.93 -30.74 -19.66
CA ALA A 197 12.09 -29.70 -20.25
C ALA A 197 10.79 -30.22 -20.89
N ASP A 198 10.75 -31.48 -21.32
CA ASP A 198 9.60 -32.09 -22.03
C ASP A 198 8.57 -32.73 -21.09
N SER A 199 8.64 -32.44 -19.80
CA SER A 199 7.77 -32.99 -18.75
C SER A 199 6.38 -32.33 -18.66
N ARG A 200 5.71 -32.11 -19.80
CA ARG A 200 4.30 -31.71 -19.81
C ARG A 200 3.42 -32.95 -19.80
N VAL A 201 2.92 -33.32 -18.62
CA VAL A 201 1.91 -34.38 -18.53
C VAL A 201 0.53 -33.74 -18.69
N ARG A 202 -0.07 -33.92 -19.85
CA ARG A 202 -1.49 -33.60 -20.02
C ARG A 202 -2.29 -34.59 -19.17
N LEU A 203 -2.99 -34.09 -18.17
CA LEU A 203 -3.87 -34.93 -17.36
C LEU A 203 -4.97 -35.55 -18.24
N PRO A 204 -5.29 -36.85 -18.05
CA PRO A 204 -6.44 -37.45 -18.68
C PRO A 204 -7.73 -36.75 -18.21
N PRO A 205 -8.81 -36.77 -19.00
CA PRO A 205 -10.05 -36.04 -18.68
C PRO A 205 -10.64 -36.38 -17.31
N GLU A 206 -10.50 -37.62 -16.86
CA GLU A 206 -11.00 -38.10 -15.56
C GLU A 206 -10.26 -37.45 -14.39
N GLU A 207 -8.92 -37.43 -14.42
CA GLU A 207 -8.10 -36.77 -13.40
C GLU A 207 -8.25 -35.25 -13.45
N ALA A 208 -8.38 -34.68 -14.65
CA ALA A 208 -8.61 -33.25 -14.83
C ALA A 208 -9.93 -32.77 -14.19
N GLN A 209 -10.92 -33.65 -14.06
CA GLN A 209 -12.23 -33.31 -13.49
C GLN A 209 -12.14 -32.91 -12.01
N LEU A 210 -11.15 -33.42 -11.27
CA LEU A 210 -10.90 -33.07 -9.86
C LEU A 210 -10.43 -31.62 -9.67
N TYR A 211 -9.89 -31.01 -10.73
CA TYR A 211 -9.40 -29.64 -10.75
C TYR A 211 -10.39 -28.66 -11.41
N GLN A 212 -11.48 -29.17 -11.97
CA GLN A 212 -12.46 -28.33 -12.66
C GLN A 212 -13.52 -27.81 -11.68
N PHE A 213 -13.77 -26.50 -11.75
CA PHE A 213 -14.86 -25.89 -11.02
C PHE A 213 -16.21 -26.11 -11.73
N ARG A 214 -17.30 -26.07 -10.96
CA ARG A 214 -18.65 -26.19 -11.51
C ARG A 214 -18.90 -25.04 -12.49
N ARG A 215 -19.25 -25.39 -13.74
CA ARG A 215 -19.57 -24.42 -14.80
C ARG A 215 -21.01 -23.96 -14.70
N GLU A 216 -21.29 -23.22 -13.62
CA GLU A 216 -22.59 -22.62 -13.38
C GLU A 216 -22.57 -21.15 -13.83
N ALA A 217 -23.64 -20.74 -14.51
CA ALA A 217 -23.77 -19.37 -15.00
C ALA A 217 -24.10 -18.39 -13.87
N MET A 218 -23.59 -17.17 -14.02
CA MET A 218 -23.90 -16.03 -13.18
C MET A 218 -24.32 -14.84 -14.07
N PRO A 219 -25.54 -14.32 -13.93
CA PRO A 219 -25.90 -13.03 -14.53
C PRO A 219 -25.13 -11.89 -13.86
N VAL A 220 -24.60 -10.97 -14.68
CA VAL A 220 -23.82 -9.82 -14.26
C VAL A 220 -24.39 -8.54 -14.88
N LEU A 221 -24.76 -7.58 -14.04
CA LEU A 221 -25.22 -6.27 -14.49
C LEU A 221 -24.01 -5.37 -14.75
N MET A 222 -23.82 -4.98 -16.01
CA MET A 222 -22.68 -4.20 -16.49
C MET A 222 -23.14 -2.92 -17.21
N GLY A 223 -22.25 -1.95 -17.36
CA GLY A 223 -22.53 -0.69 -18.04
C GLY A 223 -22.79 0.49 -17.11
N PRO A 224 -23.15 1.66 -17.66
CA PRO A 224 -23.48 2.85 -16.88
C PRO A 224 -24.64 2.59 -15.92
N VAL A 225 -24.58 3.15 -14.70
CA VAL A 225 -25.56 2.89 -13.63
C VAL A 225 -27.01 3.18 -14.05
N THR A 226 -27.23 4.15 -14.95
CA THR A 226 -28.55 4.53 -15.47
C THR A 226 -29.11 3.57 -16.51
N SER A 227 -28.28 2.71 -17.10
CA SER A 227 -28.63 1.86 -18.25
C SER A 227 -27.82 0.57 -18.27
N GLN A 228 -27.82 -0.16 -17.14
CA GLN A 228 -27.09 -1.41 -17.03
C GLN A 228 -27.74 -2.52 -17.87
N GLN A 229 -26.90 -3.36 -18.46
CA GLN A 229 -27.29 -4.53 -19.24
C GLN A 229 -26.90 -5.81 -18.50
N GLU A 230 -27.74 -6.84 -18.62
CA GLU A 230 -27.43 -8.16 -18.08
C GLU A 230 -26.56 -8.94 -19.06
N VAL A 231 -25.40 -9.36 -18.59
CA VAL A 231 -24.44 -10.18 -19.34
C VAL A 231 -24.24 -11.49 -18.57
N LYS A 232 -24.35 -12.62 -19.27
CA LYS A 232 -24.17 -13.94 -18.67
C LYS A 232 -22.69 -14.33 -18.67
N PHE A 233 -22.18 -14.71 -17.51
CA PHE A 233 -20.82 -15.26 -17.34
C PHE A 233 -20.88 -16.72 -16.90
N GLU A 234 -20.17 -17.59 -17.61
CA GLU A 234 -19.82 -18.93 -17.13
C GLU A 234 -18.30 -19.01 -16.89
N PRO A 235 -17.82 -19.93 -16.02
CA PRO A 235 -16.41 -20.12 -15.80
C PRO A 235 -15.65 -20.38 -17.11
N GLY A 236 -14.62 -19.58 -17.36
CA GLY A 236 -13.82 -19.54 -18.57
C GLY A 236 -14.28 -18.51 -19.62
N ASP A 237 -15.46 -17.91 -19.46
CA ASP A 237 -15.92 -16.83 -20.32
C ASP A 237 -15.13 -15.56 -20.05
N ALA A 238 -14.90 -14.80 -21.12
CA ALA A 238 -14.16 -13.56 -21.07
C ALA A 238 -14.61 -12.61 -22.17
N TYR A 239 -14.75 -11.34 -21.82
CA TYR A 239 -15.22 -10.29 -22.71
C TYR A 239 -14.28 -9.07 -22.67
N PRO A 240 -13.87 -8.54 -23.83
CA PRO A 240 -13.32 -7.19 -23.92
C PRO A 240 -14.40 -6.18 -23.52
N ILE A 241 -14.02 -5.13 -22.79
CA ILE A 241 -14.96 -4.10 -22.31
C ILE A 241 -14.60 -2.72 -22.84
N THR A 242 -15.63 -1.94 -23.13
CA THR A 242 -15.55 -0.52 -23.46
C THR A 242 -15.30 0.33 -22.21
N GLN A 243 -15.05 1.63 -22.41
CA GLN A 243 -14.94 2.62 -21.32
C GLN A 243 -16.21 2.66 -20.46
N ASP A 244 -17.38 2.52 -21.08
CA ASP A 244 -18.68 2.44 -20.41
C ASP A 244 -18.91 1.09 -19.70
N GLY A 245 -17.97 0.16 -19.81
CA GLY A 245 -17.97 -1.11 -19.08
C GLY A 245 -18.92 -2.13 -19.68
N LEU A 246 -19.33 -1.96 -20.94
CA LEU A 246 -20.13 -2.92 -21.69
C LEU A 246 -19.22 -3.83 -22.52
N PRO A 247 -19.57 -5.13 -22.70
CA PRO A 247 -18.86 -6.02 -23.61
C PRO A 247 -18.83 -5.46 -25.04
N ILE A 248 -17.68 -5.57 -25.71
CA ILE A 248 -17.56 -5.27 -27.14
C ILE A 248 -18.03 -6.50 -27.93
N SER A 249 -19.02 -6.31 -28.81
CA SER A 249 -19.46 -7.36 -29.72
C SER A 249 -18.50 -7.49 -30.91
N GLU A 250 -18.44 -8.67 -31.55
CA GLU A 250 -17.62 -8.85 -32.76
C GLU A 250 -18.09 -7.97 -33.94
N GLU A 251 -19.29 -7.41 -33.87
CA GLU A 251 -19.88 -6.52 -34.88
C GLU A 251 -19.57 -5.03 -34.63
N ASP A 252 -19.10 -4.67 -33.43
CA ASP A 252 -18.76 -3.29 -33.05
C ASP A 252 -17.31 -2.94 -33.44
N GLU A 253 -17.06 -2.70 -34.74
CA GLU A 253 -15.74 -2.28 -35.24
C GLU A 253 -15.23 -0.95 -34.64
N SER A 254 -16.09 -0.16 -33.98
CA SER A 254 -15.75 1.17 -33.46
C SER A 254 -15.37 1.23 -31.97
N GLY A 255 -15.53 0.15 -31.21
CA GLY A 255 -15.33 0.15 -29.76
C GLY A 255 -13.86 -0.06 -29.37
N ALA A 256 -13.16 0.99 -28.92
CA ALA A 256 -11.84 0.83 -28.33
C ALA A 256 -11.94 0.10 -26.98
N ALA A 257 -11.25 -1.04 -26.85
CA ALA A 257 -11.19 -1.78 -25.60
C ALA A 257 -10.39 -1.01 -24.55
N THR A 258 -10.96 -0.89 -23.35
CA THR A 258 -10.29 -0.28 -22.19
C THR A 258 -9.89 -1.33 -21.15
N GLY A 259 -10.11 -2.61 -21.47
CA GLY A 259 -9.77 -3.74 -20.61
C GLY A 259 -10.61 -4.97 -20.93
N TRP A 260 -10.65 -5.89 -19.98
CA TRP A 260 -11.41 -7.14 -20.07
C TRP A 260 -12.07 -7.49 -18.76
N MET A 261 -13.14 -8.28 -18.83
CA MET A 261 -13.71 -8.95 -17.67
C MET A 261 -13.93 -10.43 -17.97
N PHE A 262 -13.57 -11.29 -17.02
CA PHE A 262 -13.68 -12.74 -17.20
C PHE A 262 -14.01 -13.44 -15.88
N ASP A 263 -14.51 -14.67 -15.97
CA ASP A 263 -14.88 -15.48 -14.82
C ASP A 263 -13.93 -16.66 -14.65
N THR A 264 -13.28 -16.72 -13.49
CA THR A 264 -12.35 -17.81 -13.15
C THR A 264 -13.05 -19.06 -12.60
N GLY A 265 -14.33 -18.94 -12.22
CA GLY A 265 -15.15 -19.99 -11.63
C GLY A 265 -14.98 -20.21 -10.12
N GLY A 266 -14.08 -19.50 -9.47
CA GLY A 266 -13.81 -19.61 -8.04
C GLY A 266 -13.26 -18.34 -7.45
N ILE A 267 -12.94 -18.36 -6.16
CA ILE A 267 -12.41 -17.21 -5.43
C ILE A 267 -10.92 -17.10 -5.70
N VAL A 268 -10.47 -15.97 -6.26
CA VAL A 268 -9.05 -15.69 -6.45
C VAL A 268 -8.43 -15.27 -5.12
N THR A 269 -7.45 -16.02 -4.62
CA THR A 269 -6.76 -15.76 -3.34
C THR A 269 -5.47 -14.97 -3.50
N SER A 270 -4.84 -15.07 -4.67
CA SER A 270 -3.61 -14.36 -5.03
C SER A 270 -3.47 -14.26 -6.54
N MET A 271 -2.84 -13.19 -7.01
CA MET A 271 -2.47 -13.00 -8.41
C MET A 271 -1.10 -12.35 -8.53
N ASP A 272 -0.47 -12.53 -9.69
CA ASP A 272 0.76 -11.85 -10.03
C ASP A 272 0.98 -11.85 -11.56
N TRP A 273 1.49 -10.75 -12.09
CA TRP A 273 1.83 -10.60 -13.51
C TRP A 273 3.24 -11.10 -13.80
N ALA A 274 3.42 -11.77 -14.94
CA ALA A 274 4.74 -12.19 -15.38
C ALA A 274 5.59 -10.96 -15.79
N PRO A 275 6.81 -10.81 -15.23
CA PRO A 275 7.75 -9.81 -15.73
C PRO A 275 8.30 -10.29 -17.07
N LEU A 276 7.96 -9.59 -18.15
CA LEU A 276 8.34 -9.95 -19.52
C LEU A 276 9.46 -9.03 -20.00
N HIS A 277 10.43 -9.62 -20.71
CA HIS A 277 11.62 -8.91 -21.22
C HIS A 277 11.55 -8.61 -22.72
N SER A 278 10.54 -9.14 -23.42
CA SER A 278 10.36 -8.94 -24.86
C SER A 278 9.25 -7.94 -25.16
N ALA A 279 9.61 -6.91 -25.91
CA ALA A 279 8.64 -5.98 -26.51
C ALA A 279 7.66 -6.77 -27.39
N ASN A 280 6.37 -6.49 -27.27
CA ASN A 280 5.25 -7.17 -27.94
C ASN A 280 4.89 -8.58 -27.45
N ALA A 281 5.48 -9.09 -26.36
CA ALA A 281 5.03 -10.36 -25.80
C ALA A 281 3.63 -10.23 -25.16
N PRO A 282 2.76 -11.25 -25.32
CA PRO A 282 1.48 -11.24 -24.66
C PRO A 282 1.69 -11.27 -23.14
N GLN A 283 0.88 -10.49 -22.42
CA GLN A 283 0.97 -10.36 -20.97
C GLN A 283 0.35 -11.59 -20.30
N LEU A 284 1.05 -12.16 -19.32
CA LEU A 284 0.59 -13.34 -18.58
C LEU A 284 0.25 -12.98 -17.14
N LEU A 285 -0.94 -13.38 -16.70
CA LEU A 285 -1.41 -13.24 -15.33
C LEU A 285 -1.60 -14.62 -14.70
N ALA A 286 -0.95 -14.87 -13.57
CA ALA A 286 -1.17 -16.07 -12.77
C ALA A 286 -2.22 -15.80 -11.69
N LEU A 287 -3.16 -16.72 -11.51
CA LEU A 287 -4.25 -16.62 -10.53
C LEU A 287 -4.32 -17.90 -9.69
N CYS A 288 -4.16 -17.80 -8.38
CA CYS A 288 -4.55 -18.87 -7.45
C CYS A 288 -6.05 -18.84 -7.26
N VAL A 289 -6.75 -19.94 -7.58
CA VAL A 289 -8.21 -20.00 -7.51
C VAL A 289 -8.64 -21.15 -6.63
N ILE A 290 -9.54 -20.87 -5.67
CA ILE A 290 -10.18 -21.87 -4.82
C ILE A 290 -11.68 -21.96 -5.12
N PRO A 291 -12.33 -23.12 -4.96
CA PRO A 291 -13.78 -23.23 -5.11
C PRO A 291 -14.55 -22.35 -4.14
N HIS A 292 -15.71 -21.84 -4.56
CA HIS A 292 -16.64 -21.12 -3.68
C HIS A 292 -17.07 -21.95 -2.46
N SER A 293 -17.21 -23.27 -2.64
CA SER A 293 -17.58 -24.22 -1.58
C SER A 293 -16.62 -24.18 -0.39
N ASP A 294 -15.35 -23.79 -0.57
CA ASP A 294 -14.38 -23.72 0.52
C ASP A 294 -14.74 -22.64 1.56
N GLN A 295 -15.55 -21.65 1.18
CA GLN A 295 -16.02 -20.55 2.05
C GLN A 295 -17.53 -20.61 2.33
N GLU A 296 -18.22 -21.66 1.89
CA GLU A 296 -19.62 -21.89 2.25
C GLU A 296 -19.74 -22.39 3.69
N HIS A 297 -20.96 -22.34 4.26
CA HIS A 297 -21.21 -22.90 5.58
C HIS A 297 -21.35 -24.43 5.49
N TYR A 298 -20.33 -25.14 5.96
CA TYR A 298 -20.34 -26.60 6.12
C TYR A 298 -19.70 -26.99 7.46
N ASP A 299 -19.97 -28.21 7.90
CA ASP A 299 -19.32 -28.78 9.08
C ASP A 299 -17.89 -29.18 8.73
N TYR A 300 -16.93 -28.36 9.15
CA TYR A 300 -15.52 -28.58 8.88
C TYR A 300 -15.01 -29.88 9.51
N GLU A 301 -15.46 -30.23 10.71
CA GLU A 301 -14.99 -31.45 11.39
C GLU A 301 -15.36 -32.68 10.57
N GLN A 302 -16.57 -32.73 10.02
CA GLN A 302 -17.02 -33.82 9.18
C GLN A 302 -16.35 -33.83 7.80
N GLU A 303 -16.26 -32.66 7.14
CA GLU A 303 -15.68 -32.56 5.80
C GLU A 303 -14.18 -32.83 5.80
N SER A 304 -13.45 -32.38 6.83
CA SER A 304 -12.00 -32.56 6.96
C SER A 304 -11.57 -34.02 7.07
N MET A 305 -12.46 -34.92 7.49
CA MET A 305 -12.21 -36.37 7.54
C MET A 305 -12.25 -37.04 6.16
N LYS A 306 -12.73 -36.35 5.11
CA LYS A 306 -12.72 -36.88 3.75
C LYS A 306 -11.30 -36.86 3.17
N PRO A 307 -10.85 -37.93 2.50
CA PRO A 307 -9.47 -38.04 2.02
C PRO A 307 -9.10 -37.00 0.96
N ASP A 308 -10.07 -36.48 0.22
CA ASP A 308 -9.88 -35.49 -0.85
C ASP A 308 -10.22 -34.05 -0.41
N PHE A 309 -10.50 -33.82 0.88
CA PHE A 309 -10.87 -32.50 1.38
C PHE A 309 -9.75 -31.49 1.11
N GLN A 310 -10.06 -30.47 0.30
CA GLN A 310 -9.14 -29.38 -0.08
C GLN A 310 -7.79 -29.83 -0.68
N LYS A 311 -7.69 -31.07 -1.16
CA LYS A 311 -6.44 -31.67 -1.67
C LYS A 311 -5.97 -31.09 -3.00
N TYR A 312 -6.89 -30.69 -3.86
CA TYR A 312 -6.58 -30.27 -5.24
C TYR A 312 -6.48 -28.74 -5.35
N GLY A 313 -5.29 -28.22 -5.64
CA GLY A 313 -5.02 -26.81 -5.90
C GLY A 313 -4.97 -26.49 -7.39
N THR A 314 -5.36 -25.26 -7.74
CA THR A 314 -5.28 -24.78 -9.14
C THR A 314 -4.63 -23.40 -9.23
N VAL A 315 -3.77 -23.23 -10.22
CA VAL A 315 -3.27 -21.92 -10.65
C VAL A 315 -3.58 -21.72 -12.13
N GLN A 316 -4.42 -20.76 -12.46
CA GLN A 316 -4.79 -20.44 -13.83
C GLN A 316 -3.82 -19.42 -14.42
N LEU A 317 -3.31 -19.66 -15.63
CA LEU A 317 -2.51 -18.68 -16.38
C LEU A 317 -3.32 -18.11 -17.55
N TRP A 318 -3.61 -16.82 -17.46
CA TRP A 318 -4.37 -16.07 -18.46
C TRP A 318 -3.44 -15.21 -19.31
N GLU A 319 -3.75 -15.15 -20.61
CA GLU A 319 -3.01 -14.40 -21.61
C GLU A 319 -3.82 -13.20 -22.11
N PHE A 320 -3.17 -12.03 -22.16
CA PHE A 320 -3.74 -10.76 -22.61
C PHE A 320 -2.87 -10.14 -23.70
N VAL A 321 -3.50 -9.60 -24.72
CA VAL A 321 -2.81 -8.97 -25.85
C VAL A 321 -3.08 -7.47 -25.81
N GLY A 322 -2.01 -6.67 -25.86
CA GLY A 322 -2.11 -5.23 -26.04
C GLY A 322 -1.62 -4.79 -27.40
N GLU A 323 -2.18 -3.69 -27.88
CA GLU A 323 -1.81 -3.04 -29.13
C GLU A 323 -0.94 -1.83 -28.81
N ARG A 324 0.27 -1.85 -29.34
CA ARG A 324 1.25 -0.79 -29.12
C ARG A 324 0.84 0.45 -29.89
N GLN A 325 0.90 1.59 -29.21
CA GLN A 325 0.68 2.91 -29.80
C GLN A 325 2.03 3.62 -30.02
N GLU A 326 2.01 4.69 -30.83
CA GLU A 326 3.20 5.52 -31.10
C GLU A 326 3.73 6.23 -29.84
N ASP A 327 2.85 6.43 -28.86
CA ASP A 327 3.16 6.97 -27.51
C ASP A 327 3.99 5.99 -26.64
N GLY A 328 4.31 4.78 -27.12
CA GLY A 328 5.11 3.79 -26.41
C GLY A 328 4.36 3.03 -25.31
N PHE A 329 3.10 3.35 -25.04
CA PHE A 329 2.22 2.60 -24.16
C PHE A 329 1.35 1.63 -24.97
N ALA A 330 1.01 0.50 -24.35
CA ALA A 330 0.10 -0.46 -24.94
C ALA A 330 -1.35 -0.18 -24.49
N ARG A 331 -2.28 -0.23 -25.43
CA ARG A 331 -3.73 -0.21 -25.15
C ARG A 331 -4.29 -1.62 -25.17
N PRO A 332 -5.30 -1.94 -24.35
CA PRO A 332 -5.99 -3.22 -24.42
C PRO A 332 -6.51 -3.51 -25.84
N SER A 333 -6.28 -4.72 -26.35
CA SER A 333 -6.85 -5.15 -27.62
C SER A 333 -8.32 -5.54 -27.47
N SER A 334 -9.10 -5.47 -28.56
CA SER A 334 -10.45 -6.01 -28.63
C SER A 334 -10.49 -7.54 -28.62
N ARG A 335 -9.34 -8.23 -28.75
CA ARG A 335 -9.26 -9.69 -28.65
C ARG A 335 -9.63 -10.16 -27.25
N LYS A 336 -10.46 -11.20 -27.14
CA LYS A 336 -10.76 -11.81 -25.83
C LYS A 336 -9.49 -12.40 -25.20
N PRO A 337 -9.33 -12.33 -23.87
CA PRO A 337 -8.21 -12.96 -23.19
C PRO A 337 -8.44 -14.48 -23.15
N THR A 338 -7.35 -15.23 -23.11
CA THR A 338 -7.40 -16.69 -23.21
C THR A 338 -6.78 -17.35 -21.99
N LEU A 339 -7.48 -18.31 -21.40
CA LEU A 339 -6.89 -19.23 -20.42
C LEU A 339 -5.89 -20.15 -21.14
N ARG A 340 -4.59 -19.85 -21.00
CA ARG A 340 -3.52 -20.59 -21.68
C ARG A 340 -3.33 -21.98 -21.07
N LYS A 341 -3.43 -22.08 -19.74
CA LYS A 341 -3.38 -23.35 -19.00
C LYS A 341 -3.85 -23.21 -17.55
N THR A 342 -4.10 -24.35 -16.94
CA THR A 342 -4.28 -24.51 -15.50
C THR A 342 -3.20 -25.44 -14.97
N ILE A 343 -2.43 -24.97 -14.00
CA ILE A 343 -1.48 -25.77 -13.24
C ILE A 343 -2.27 -26.48 -12.15
N CYS A 344 -2.25 -27.81 -12.19
CA CYS A 344 -2.94 -28.68 -11.24
C CYS A 344 -1.95 -29.15 -10.19
N LEU A 345 -2.27 -28.95 -8.91
CA LEU A 345 -1.39 -29.25 -7.78
C LEU A 345 -2.09 -30.21 -6.82
N GLU A 346 -1.44 -31.30 -6.43
CA GLU A 346 -1.94 -32.25 -5.42
C GLU A 346 -1.54 -31.89 -3.98
N TYR A 347 -0.92 -30.72 -3.80
CA TYR A 347 -0.33 -30.26 -2.54
C TYR A 347 -1.31 -29.42 -1.69
N GLY A 348 -2.62 -29.56 -1.91
CA GLY A 348 -3.65 -28.73 -1.28
C GLY A 348 -3.99 -27.46 -2.09
N ARG A 349 -4.89 -26.62 -1.57
CA ARG A 349 -5.30 -25.39 -2.29
C ARG A 349 -4.12 -24.44 -2.45
N ALA A 350 -4.02 -23.84 -3.63
CA ALA A 350 -3.08 -22.77 -3.89
C ALA A 350 -3.58 -21.48 -3.20
N ARG A 351 -2.78 -20.91 -2.32
CA ARG A 351 -3.11 -19.71 -1.53
C ARG A 351 -2.39 -18.47 -2.02
N ARG A 352 -1.13 -18.60 -2.46
CA ARG A 352 -0.34 -17.47 -2.96
C ARG A 352 0.44 -17.83 -4.21
N VAL A 353 0.61 -16.86 -5.09
CA VAL A 353 1.45 -16.99 -6.27
C VAL A 353 2.29 -15.73 -6.46
N LYS A 354 3.57 -15.90 -6.79
CA LYS A 354 4.46 -14.81 -7.22
C LYS A 354 5.42 -15.26 -8.32
N TRP A 355 5.49 -14.48 -9.39
CA TRP A 355 6.43 -14.68 -10.48
C TRP A 355 7.85 -14.32 -10.03
N SER A 356 8.80 -15.13 -10.51
CA SER A 356 10.22 -14.79 -10.41
C SER A 356 10.47 -13.50 -11.19
N PRO A 357 11.27 -12.57 -10.64
CA PRO A 357 11.54 -11.28 -11.28
C PRO A 357 12.22 -11.41 -12.65
N ALA A 358 12.96 -12.52 -12.90
CA ALA A 358 13.74 -12.68 -14.14
C ALA A 358 13.77 -14.09 -14.74
N CYS A 359 13.53 -15.18 -13.99
CA CYS A 359 13.73 -16.55 -14.49
C CYS A 359 12.48 -17.22 -15.08
N GLY A 360 11.34 -16.52 -15.19
CA GLY A 360 10.08 -17.11 -15.68
C GLY A 360 9.48 -18.21 -14.79
N PHE A 361 10.09 -18.49 -13.63
CA PHE A 361 9.54 -19.39 -12.63
C PHE A 361 8.38 -18.77 -11.87
N LEU A 362 7.54 -19.63 -11.30
CA LEU A 362 6.38 -19.28 -10.52
C LEU A 362 6.49 -19.94 -9.15
N ALA A 363 6.51 -19.15 -8.07
CA ALA A 363 6.41 -19.67 -6.71
C ALA A 363 4.94 -19.74 -6.30
N VAL A 364 4.51 -20.89 -5.80
CA VAL A 364 3.15 -21.16 -5.34
C VAL A 364 3.18 -21.66 -3.90
N LEU A 365 2.40 -21.04 -3.03
CA LEU A 365 2.17 -21.48 -1.65
C LEU A 365 0.91 -22.33 -1.60
N CYS A 366 1.02 -23.53 -1.04
CA CYS A 366 -0.08 -24.50 -0.93
C CYS A 366 -0.47 -24.78 0.53
N ASP A 367 -1.65 -25.38 0.73
CA ASP A 367 -2.23 -25.66 2.07
C ASP A 367 -1.53 -26.76 2.87
N ASP A 368 -0.73 -27.59 2.20
CA ASP A 368 0.17 -28.52 2.88
C ASP A 368 1.27 -27.81 3.69
N GLY A 369 1.41 -26.49 3.52
CA GLY A 369 2.38 -25.66 4.24
C GLY A 369 3.72 -25.53 3.54
N ASN A 370 3.83 -25.93 2.27
CA ASN A 370 5.05 -25.81 1.49
C ASN A 370 4.94 -24.76 0.38
N VAL A 371 6.08 -24.26 -0.06
CA VAL A 371 6.20 -23.39 -1.24
C VAL A 371 6.86 -24.15 -2.37
N TYR A 372 6.17 -24.24 -3.50
CA TYR A 372 6.61 -24.91 -4.71
C TYR A 372 7.03 -23.89 -5.76
N VAL A 373 8.28 -23.98 -6.21
CA VAL A 373 8.73 -23.24 -7.39
C VAL A 373 8.54 -24.14 -8.59
N VAL A 374 7.69 -23.72 -9.52
CA VAL A 374 7.43 -24.43 -10.77
C VAL A 374 7.92 -23.58 -11.94
N ASP A 375 8.34 -24.22 -13.01
CA ASP A 375 8.49 -23.51 -14.28
C ASP A 375 7.10 -23.31 -14.83
N ALA A 376 6.70 -22.07 -15.10
CA ALA A 376 5.36 -21.83 -15.60
C ALA A 376 5.10 -22.70 -16.84
N GLU A 377 6.09 -22.94 -17.70
CA GLU A 377 5.99 -23.75 -18.91
C GLU A 377 6.12 -25.27 -18.72
N LYS A 378 6.56 -25.77 -17.55
CA LYS A 378 6.80 -27.20 -17.27
C LYS A 378 6.08 -27.62 -15.99
N VAL A 379 5.21 -28.64 -16.04
CA VAL A 379 4.47 -29.08 -14.85
C VAL A 379 4.38 -30.60 -14.81
N GLN A 380 5.43 -31.21 -14.27
CA GLN A 380 5.42 -32.58 -13.76
C GLN A 380 6.14 -32.65 -12.43
N GLU A 381 7.28 -31.98 -12.29
CA GLU A 381 8.03 -31.86 -11.02
C GLU A 381 8.34 -30.40 -10.70
N PRO A 382 8.22 -30.00 -9.42
CA PRO A 382 8.62 -28.67 -8.99
C PRO A 382 10.15 -28.50 -9.13
N VAL A 383 10.58 -27.33 -9.58
CA VAL A 383 11.99 -26.93 -9.66
C VAL A 383 12.63 -26.89 -8.27
N ALA A 384 11.88 -26.42 -7.27
CA ALA A 384 12.27 -26.46 -5.87
C ALA A 384 11.04 -26.53 -4.98
N CYS A 385 11.20 -27.12 -3.79
CA CYS A 385 10.21 -27.13 -2.72
C CYS A 385 10.86 -26.57 -1.45
N PHE A 386 10.17 -25.64 -0.79
CA PHE A 386 10.63 -24.99 0.44
C PHE A 386 9.62 -25.25 1.55
N GLY A 387 10.09 -25.83 2.64
CA GLY A 387 9.29 -26.20 3.79
C GLY A 387 10.06 -27.07 4.76
N PHE A 388 9.40 -27.47 5.84
CA PHE A 388 9.98 -28.28 6.89
C PHE A 388 9.17 -29.57 7.02
N PRO A 389 9.49 -30.62 6.24
CA PRO A 389 8.68 -31.85 6.25
C PRO A 389 8.69 -32.58 7.59
N ASP A 390 9.74 -32.36 8.39
CA ASP A 390 9.94 -32.99 9.70
C ASP A 390 9.38 -32.17 10.87
N GLU A 391 8.88 -30.95 10.62
CA GLU A 391 8.36 -30.03 11.65
C GLU A 391 6.90 -29.69 11.37
N ASP A 392 6.08 -29.50 12.42
CA ASP A 392 4.69 -29.03 12.27
C ASP A 392 4.65 -27.51 12.05
N ILE A 393 5.32 -27.04 11.00
CA ILE A 393 5.52 -25.62 10.69
C ILE A 393 5.21 -25.37 9.23
N LYS A 394 4.19 -24.55 8.99
CA LYS A 394 3.63 -24.31 7.65
C LYS A 394 4.02 -22.94 7.15
N ALA A 395 4.38 -22.84 5.87
CA ALA A 395 4.56 -21.59 5.17
C ALA A 395 3.23 -20.85 5.03
N THR A 396 3.23 -19.54 5.24
CA THR A 396 2.02 -18.69 5.23
C THR A 396 2.13 -17.48 4.30
N ALA A 397 3.36 -17.01 4.03
CA ALA A 397 3.63 -15.91 3.12
C ALA A 397 4.98 -16.11 2.41
N LEU A 398 5.14 -15.50 1.23
CA LEU A 398 6.38 -15.56 0.45
C LEU A 398 6.61 -14.25 -0.32
N THR A 399 7.88 -13.95 -0.60
CA THR A 399 8.29 -12.87 -1.51
C THR A 399 9.63 -13.21 -2.17
N TRP A 400 9.84 -12.71 -3.39
CA TRP A 400 11.13 -12.80 -4.07
C TRP A 400 12.05 -11.67 -3.59
N ILE A 401 13.34 -11.99 -3.42
CA ILE A 401 14.38 -10.97 -3.16
C ILE A 401 15.36 -10.84 -4.34
N ASN A 402 15.42 -11.84 -5.20
CA ASN A 402 16.04 -11.82 -6.53
C ASN A 402 15.57 -13.04 -7.31
N PHE A 403 16.09 -13.25 -8.51
CA PHE A 403 15.72 -14.37 -9.38
C PHE A 403 15.98 -15.81 -8.82
N ASN A 404 16.87 -16.00 -7.84
CA ASN A 404 17.25 -17.32 -7.29
C ASN A 404 16.88 -17.49 -5.80
N ARG A 405 16.38 -16.45 -5.13
CA ARG A 405 16.15 -16.46 -3.68
C ARG A 405 14.75 -16.00 -3.33
N VAL A 406 14.13 -16.77 -2.45
CA VAL A 406 12.78 -16.55 -1.94
C VAL A 406 12.84 -16.44 -0.43
N VAL A 407 12.09 -15.49 0.12
CA VAL A 407 11.87 -15.36 1.55
C VAL A 407 10.50 -15.92 1.88
N VAL A 408 10.42 -16.75 2.92
CA VAL A 408 9.20 -17.45 3.33
C VAL A 408 8.94 -17.17 4.81
N GLY A 409 7.70 -16.84 5.16
CA GLY A 409 7.22 -16.68 6.53
C GLY A 409 6.36 -17.86 6.95
N TYR A 410 6.36 -18.18 8.24
CA TYR A 410 5.76 -19.41 8.76
C TYR A 410 4.78 -19.18 9.90
N THR A 411 4.08 -20.27 10.27
CA THR A 411 3.14 -20.32 11.39
C THR A 411 3.77 -20.09 12.76
N ASP A 412 5.05 -20.42 12.94
CA ASP A 412 5.78 -20.21 14.20
C ASP A 412 6.30 -18.76 14.37
N GLY A 413 6.02 -17.88 13.41
CA GLY A 413 6.52 -16.51 13.40
C GLY A 413 7.94 -16.34 12.87
N SER A 414 8.60 -17.43 12.43
CA SER A 414 9.90 -17.34 11.81
C SER A 414 9.83 -16.88 10.36
N ILE A 415 10.93 -16.30 9.88
CA ILE A 415 11.14 -15.94 8.47
C ILE A 415 12.45 -16.59 8.01
N SER A 416 12.42 -17.22 6.85
CA SER A 416 13.57 -17.91 6.27
C SER A 416 13.92 -17.40 4.87
N ILE A 417 15.16 -17.65 4.48
CA ILE A 417 15.66 -17.40 3.13
C ILE A 417 16.02 -18.74 2.49
N TRP A 418 15.41 -19.02 1.35
CA TRP A 418 15.71 -20.18 0.53
C TRP A 418 16.42 -19.78 -0.76
N SER A 419 17.26 -20.69 -1.24
CA SER A 419 17.87 -20.63 -2.56
C SER A 419 17.26 -21.71 -3.43
N ILE A 420 16.90 -21.39 -4.69
CA ILE A 420 16.43 -22.40 -5.65
C ILE A 420 17.58 -23.33 -6.03
N ARG A 421 18.74 -22.77 -6.42
CA ARG A 421 19.94 -23.55 -6.73
C ARG A 421 21.22 -22.95 -6.11
N PRO A 422 21.95 -23.72 -5.29
CA PRO A 422 21.58 -25.04 -4.75
C PRO A 422 20.28 -24.95 -3.93
N ASN A 423 19.45 -25.99 -3.98
CA ASN A 423 18.19 -26.02 -3.23
C ASN A 423 18.51 -26.24 -1.75
N ARG A 424 18.48 -25.16 -0.96
CA ARG A 424 18.78 -25.20 0.47
C ARG A 424 18.24 -24.00 1.21
N LEU A 425 17.98 -24.21 2.50
CA LEU A 425 17.79 -23.16 3.48
C LEU A 425 19.11 -22.41 3.68
N LEU A 426 19.11 -21.09 3.54
CA LEU A 426 20.27 -20.23 3.79
C LEU A 426 20.28 -19.71 5.22
N SER A 427 19.13 -19.26 5.71
CA SER A 427 18.97 -18.79 7.10
C SER A 427 17.50 -18.82 7.52
N ARG A 428 17.26 -18.88 8.83
CA ARG A 428 15.94 -18.79 9.46
C ARG A 428 16.06 -17.95 10.72
N HIS A 429 15.14 -17.02 10.91
CA HIS A 429 15.18 -16.05 11.98
C HIS A 429 13.82 -16.03 12.71
N PRO A 430 13.79 -16.09 14.05
CA PRO A 430 12.57 -15.90 14.81
C PRO A 430 12.22 -14.41 14.82
N VAL A 431 11.26 -14.01 13.98
CA VAL A 431 10.92 -12.58 13.80
C VAL A 431 9.70 -12.21 14.61
N HIS A 432 8.70 -13.07 14.68
CA HIS A 432 7.45 -12.84 15.40
C HIS A 432 7.21 -13.93 16.44
N HIS A 433 6.34 -13.64 17.41
CA HIS A 433 5.89 -14.63 18.40
C HIS A 433 4.73 -15.50 17.91
N ASN A 434 4.15 -15.17 16.74
CA ASN A 434 2.98 -15.84 16.18
C ASN A 434 3.04 -15.80 14.64
N ILE A 435 2.10 -16.47 14.00
CA ILE A 435 1.96 -16.66 12.55
C ILE A 435 2.24 -15.37 11.76
N VAL A 436 3.12 -15.47 10.77
CA VAL A 436 3.37 -14.40 9.79
C VAL A 436 2.21 -14.36 8.79
N VAL A 437 1.42 -13.28 8.79
CA VAL A 437 0.25 -13.13 7.90
C VAL A 437 0.66 -12.57 6.55
N ASP A 438 1.58 -11.62 6.51
CA ASP A 438 2.04 -11.05 5.24
C ASP A 438 3.51 -10.64 5.32
N LEU A 439 4.22 -10.68 4.20
CA LEU A 439 5.59 -10.21 4.11
C LEU A 439 5.89 -9.72 2.70
N VAL A 440 6.75 -8.71 2.59
CA VAL A 440 7.16 -8.13 1.32
C VAL A 440 8.61 -7.67 1.41
N SER A 441 9.34 -7.83 0.30
CA SER A 441 10.70 -7.33 0.16
C SER A 441 10.71 -5.90 -0.37
N GLY A 442 11.72 -5.12 0.02
CA GLY A 442 12.05 -3.83 -0.59
C GLY A 442 12.63 -3.95 -2.01
N TYR A 443 12.34 -5.03 -2.74
CA TYR A 443 12.84 -5.26 -4.09
C TYR A 443 12.20 -4.26 -5.08
N PRO A 444 12.98 -3.66 -6.01
CA PRO A 444 14.38 -3.95 -6.33
C PRO A 444 15.45 -3.19 -5.53
N ALA A 445 15.17 -1.98 -5.01
CA ALA A 445 16.22 -1.11 -4.45
C ALA A 445 16.86 -1.67 -3.17
N MET A 446 16.08 -2.34 -2.31
CA MET A 446 16.50 -2.86 -1.00
C MET A 446 16.00 -4.30 -0.82
N PRO A 447 16.50 -5.27 -1.61
CA PRO A 447 15.89 -6.59 -1.70
C PRO A 447 15.97 -7.42 -0.41
N TYR A 448 16.99 -7.18 0.43
CA TYR A 448 17.16 -7.87 1.72
C TYR A 448 16.40 -7.23 2.88
N LEU A 449 15.79 -6.07 2.65
CA LEU A 449 14.98 -5.39 3.64
C LEU A 449 13.55 -5.95 3.55
N ILE A 450 13.10 -6.65 4.59
CA ILE A 450 11.81 -7.35 4.60
C ILE A 450 10.90 -6.71 5.64
N ALA A 451 9.75 -6.23 5.18
CA ALA A 451 8.64 -5.89 6.06
C ALA A 451 7.75 -7.12 6.25
N SER A 452 7.24 -7.31 7.46
CA SER A 452 6.39 -8.45 7.81
C SER A 452 5.33 -8.08 8.85
N THR A 453 4.15 -8.66 8.70
CA THR A 453 2.99 -8.45 9.57
C THR A 453 2.56 -9.79 10.18
N PRO A 454 2.52 -9.91 11.52
CA PRO A 454 2.00 -11.11 12.19
C PRO A 454 0.48 -11.05 12.37
N VAL A 455 -0.14 -12.16 12.81
CA VAL A 455 -1.57 -12.17 13.20
C VAL A 455 -1.84 -11.18 14.33
N GLY A 456 -0.92 -11.10 15.29
CA GLY A 456 -0.96 -10.13 16.37
C GLY A 456 0.46 -9.80 16.84
N GLY A 457 0.64 -8.59 17.35
CA GLY A 457 1.95 -8.06 17.72
C GLY A 457 2.36 -6.90 16.82
N THR A 458 3.66 -6.73 16.61
CA THR A 458 4.22 -5.57 15.91
C THR A 458 4.48 -5.88 14.44
N VAL A 459 4.26 -4.90 13.57
CA VAL A 459 4.74 -4.96 12.19
C VAL A 459 6.24 -4.70 12.23
N ARG A 460 7.05 -5.59 11.64
CA ARG A 460 8.51 -5.53 11.72
C ARG A 460 9.14 -5.28 10.36
N LEU A 461 10.18 -4.46 10.36
CA LEU A 461 11.11 -4.27 9.25
C LEU A 461 12.47 -4.83 9.70
N LEU A 462 13.05 -5.73 8.91
CA LEU A 462 14.34 -6.34 9.22
C LEU A 462 15.24 -6.39 7.99
N ASP A 463 16.53 -6.20 8.19
CA ASP A 463 17.53 -6.50 7.16
C ASP A 463 18.07 -7.92 7.33
N LEU A 464 17.82 -8.75 6.34
CA LEU A 464 18.26 -10.15 6.34
C LEU A 464 19.79 -10.33 6.24
N ARG A 465 20.55 -9.26 5.97
CA ARG A 465 22.01 -9.28 6.00
C ARG A 465 22.55 -9.25 7.43
N ALA A 466 21.83 -8.60 8.36
CA ALA A 466 22.19 -8.47 9.76
C ALA A 466 20.95 -8.52 10.70
N PRO A 467 20.15 -9.60 10.67
CA PRO A 467 18.82 -9.63 11.29
C PRO A 467 18.83 -9.52 12.82
N SER A 468 19.96 -9.76 13.47
CA SER A 468 20.12 -9.62 14.93
C SER A 468 20.26 -8.17 15.41
N HIS A 469 20.63 -7.24 14.53
CA HIS A 469 20.92 -5.85 14.90
C HIS A 469 20.13 -4.83 14.06
N GLU A 470 19.80 -5.16 12.81
CA GLU A 470 19.12 -4.27 11.88
C GLU A 470 17.63 -4.64 11.80
N SER A 471 16.89 -4.35 12.87
CA SER A 471 15.44 -4.48 12.89
C SER A 471 14.78 -3.29 13.57
N THR A 472 13.56 -2.98 13.15
CA THR A 472 12.71 -1.95 13.74
C THR A 472 11.25 -2.37 13.62
N GLU A 473 10.38 -1.77 14.42
CA GLU A 473 8.99 -2.19 14.52
C GLU A 473 8.02 -1.04 14.74
N VAL A 474 6.78 -1.28 14.33
CA VAL A 474 5.63 -0.41 14.53
C VAL A 474 4.61 -1.21 15.33
N GLN A 475 4.13 -0.64 16.43
CA GLN A 475 3.11 -1.30 17.25
C GLN A 475 1.78 -1.37 16.49
N SER A 476 1.29 -2.59 16.26
CA SER A 476 -0.10 -2.84 15.89
C SER A 476 -0.82 -3.40 17.10
N LEU A 477 -1.81 -2.65 17.60
CA LEU A 477 -2.57 -3.03 18.78
C LEU A 477 -3.80 -3.88 18.42
N THR A 478 -4.01 -4.15 17.14
CA THR A 478 -5.14 -4.94 16.61
C THR A 478 -4.65 -6.24 15.97
N VAL A 479 -5.49 -7.27 16.09
CA VAL A 479 -5.28 -8.56 15.43
C VAL A 479 -5.69 -8.42 13.96
N GLY A 480 -4.78 -8.73 13.05
CA GLY A 480 -5.00 -8.68 11.61
C GLY A 480 -4.81 -10.07 11.01
N THR A 481 -5.88 -10.67 10.51
CA THR A 481 -5.83 -11.97 9.81
C THR A 481 -5.84 -11.83 8.29
N GLN A 482 -6.09 -10.62 7.79
CA GLN A 482 -6.24 -10.34 6.37
C GLN A 482 -4.87 -10.25 5.67
N PRO A 483 -4.55 -11.16 4.72
CA PRO A 483 -3.35 -11.06 3.91
C PRO A 483 -3.50 -9.99 2.81
N ASN A 484 -2.43 -9.76 2.03
CA ASN A 484 -2.40 -8.81 0.92
C ASN A 484 -2.54 -7.34 1.32
N LEU A 485 -2.33 -7.02 2.60
CA LEU A 485 -2.38 -5.66 3.13
C LEU A 485 -1.00 -5.06 3.38
N LEU A 486 0.08 -5.71 2.95
CA LEU A 486 1.43 -5.17 3.03
C LEU A 486 2.06 -5.09 1.63
N ARG A 487 2.48 -3.90 1.20
CA ARG A 487 3.10 -3.67 -0.13
C ARG A 487 4.24 -2.66 -0.07
N TYR A 488 5.23 -2.83 -0.95
CA TYR A 488 6.39 -1.95 -1.07
C TYR A 488 6.25 -1.01 -2.27
N SER A 489 6.65 0.25 -2.09
CA SER A 489 6.82 1.25 -3.15
C SER A 489 8.30 1.50 -3.39
N ASP A 490 8.78 1.12 -4.57
CA ASP A 490 10.15 1.42 -4.99
C ASP A 490 10.36 2.93 -5.16
N HIS A 491 9.39 3.62 -5.78
CA HIS A 491 9.40 5.07 -5.97
C HIS A 491 9.65 5.81 -4.67
N MET A 492 8.95 5.42 -3.61
CA MET A 492 9.00 6.13 -2.34
C MET A 492 9.91 5.49 -1.29
N LEU A 493 10.56 4.35 -1.60
CA LEU A 493 11.42 3.58 -0.69
C LEU A 493 10.75 3.26 0.66
N GLY A 494 9.49 2.81 0.62
CA GLY A 494 8.73 2.53 1.84
C GLY A 494 7.57 1.57 1.62
N PHE A 495 6.84 1.30 2.70
CA PHE A 495 5.85 0.25 2.77
C PHE A 495 4.48 0.83 3.11
N TYR A 496 3.45 0.34 2.42
CA TYR A 496 2.05 0.57 2.77
C TYR A 496 1.52 -0.61 3.56
N SER A 497 0.85 -0.30 4.67
CA SER A 497 0.13 -1.29 5.48
C SER A 497 -1.09 -0.67 6.12
N MET A 498 -1.89 -1.48 6.81
CA MET A 498 -2.87 -0.99 7.78
C MET A 498 -2.18 0.02 8.72
N TYR A 499 -2.79 1.19 8.89
CA TYR A 499 -2.24 2.22 9.77
C TYR A 499 -2.23 1.70 11.21
N PRO A 500 -1.14 1.85 11.97
CA PRO A 500 -1.08 1.39 13.35
C PRO A 500 -2.08 2.18 14.21
N SER A 501 -3.18 1.54 14.56
CA SER A 501 -4.24 2.09 15.41
C SER A 501 -4.77 1.01 16.34
N ALA A 502 -5.18 1.44 17.54
CA ALA A 502 -5.93 0.61 18.48
C ALA A 502 -7.42 0.50 18.13
N GLY A 503 -7.91 1.31 17.18
CA GLY A 503 -9.31 1.30 16.77
C GLY A 503 -9.69 -0.01 16.08
N VAL A 504 -10.75 -0.66 16.56
CA VAL A 504 -11.27 -1.91 15.96
C VAL A 504 -11.85 -1.66 14.55
N LEU A 505 -12.33 -0.44 14.29
CA LEU A 505 -12.88 -0.01 12.99
C LEU A 505 -11.83 0.68 12.11
N ASN A 506 -10.59 0.18 12.16
CA ASN A 506 -9.49 0.76 11.42
C ASN A 506 -9.65 0.52 9.91
N THR A 507 -9.98 1.58 9.18
CA THR A 507 -10.05 1.57 7.70
C THR A 507 -8.93 2.41 7.07
N HIS A 508 -7.90 2.72 7.85
CA HIS A 508 -6.83 3.62 7.44
C HIS A 508 -5.64 2.83 6.88
N ILE A 509 -5.07 3.33 5.80
CA ILE A 509 -3.78 2.85 5.27
C ILE A 509 -2.70 3.85 5.65
N GLY A 510 -1.59 3.33 6.18
CA GLY A 510 -0.40 4.08 6.53
C GLY A 510 0.75 3.80 5.58
N PHE A 511 1.63 4.78 5.44
CA PHE A 511 2.93 4.67 4.78
C PHE A 511 4.05 4.72 5.83
N MET A 512 5.00 3.80 5.73
CA MET A 512 6.16 3.66 6.60
C MET A 512 7.42 3.68 5.72
N HIS A 513 8.15 4.79 5.74
CA HIS A 513 9.40 4.91 5.00
C HIS A 513 10.49 4.02 5.62
N HIS A 514 11.38 3.41 4.83
CA HIS A 514 12.36 2.46 5.36
C HIS A 514 13.27 3.07 6.46
N SER A 515 13.71 4.33 6.30
CA SER A 515 14.59 5.02 7.26
C SER A 515 13.88 5.50 8.53
N GLN A 516 12.54 5.62 8.48
CA GLN A 516 11.71 6.11 9.59
C GLN A 516 10.50 5.19 9.80
N PHE A 517 10.71 3.89 9.72
CA PHE A 517 9.63 2.89 9.69
C PHE A 517 8.65 3.00 10.87
N PRO A 518 9.09 3.27 12.13
CA PRO A 518 8.18 3.49 13.26
C PRO A 518 7.18 4.65 13.10
N VAL A 519 7.48 5.61 12.23
CA VAL A 519 6.67 6.83 12.04
C VAL A 519 5.73 6.63 10.86
N ALA A 520 4.67 5.86 11.08
CA ALA A 520 3.61 5.67 10.09
C ALA A 520 2.85 6.98 9.82
N ARG A 521 2.62 7.29 8.54
CA ARG A 521 1.84 8.45 8.08
C ARG A 521 0.60 7.99 7.36
N ARG A 522 -0.59 8.47 7.75
CA ARG A 522 -1.86 8.12 7.10
C ARG A 522 -1.87 8.61 5.65
N VAL A 523 -2.24 7.75 4.71
CA VAL A 523 -2.34 8.08 3.27
C VAL A 523 -3.75 7.91 2.72
N PHE A 524 -4.56 7.04 3.30
CA PHE A 524 -5.92 6.76 2.82
C PHE A 524 -6.85 6.43 3.99
N THR A 525 -8.11 6.82 3.88
CA THR A 525 -9.19 6.49 4.82
C THR A 525 -10.37 5.88 4.06
N GLY A 526 -10.59 4.57 4.21
CA GLY A 526 -11.67 3.85 3.55
C GLY A 526 -13.03 3.98 4.24
N GLU A 527 -14.09 3.77 3.48
CA GLU A 527 -15.48 3.64 3.96
C GLU A 527 -15.77 2.25 4.56
N SER A 528 -15.00 1.25 4.14
CA SER A 528 -15.07 -0.14 4.60
C SER A 528 -13.66 -0.66 4.87
N PHE A 529 -13.56 -1.78 5.59
CA PHE A 529 -12.29 -2.45 5.83
C PHE A 529 -11.55 -2.78 4.52
N PRO A 530 -10.25 -2.45 4.43
CA PRO A 530 -9.39 -2.86 3.34
C PRO A 530 -9.25 -4.39 3.29
N SER A 531 -9.20 -4.94 2.09
CA SER A 531 -9.01 -6.37 1.83
C SER A 531 -7.72 -6.69 1.09
N CYS A 532 -7.23 -5.76 0.27
CA CYS A 532 -5.97 -5.90 -0.45
C CYS A 532 -5.39 -4.54 -0.87
N LEU A 533 -4.08 -4.50 -1.08
CA LEU A 533 -3.34 -3.35 -1.61
C LEU A 533 -2.56 -3.75 -2.86
N ALA A 534 -2.42 -2.82 -3.81
CA ALA A 534 -1.50 -2.96 -4.94
C ALA A 534 -0.76 -1.65 -5.20
N VAL A 535 0.55 -1.75 -5.42
CA VAL A 535 1.42 -0.59 -5.64
C VAL A 535 2.03 -0.69 -7.03
N GLY A 536 2.02 0.42 -7.76
CA GLY A 536 2.65 0.48 -9.08
C GLY A 536 4.15 0.19 -9.05
N ARG A 537 4.63 -0.56 -10.03
CA ARG A 537 6.08 -0.82 -10.21
C ARG A 537 6.76 0.22 -11.10
N THR A 538 5.97 0.97 -11.87
CA THR A 538 6.42 2.00 -12.84
C THR A 538 5.92 3.40 -12.48
N HIS A 539 5.14 3.52 -11.40
CA HIS A 539 4.58 4.77 -10.89
C HIS A 539 4.24 4.64 -9.39
N PRO A 540 4.04 5.74 -8.64
CA PRO A 540 3.85 5.70 -7.18
C PRO A 540 2.41 5.43 -6.69
N TYR A 541 1.44 5.19 -7.59
CA TYR A 541 0.02 5.02 -7.24
C TYR A 541 -0.27 3.75 -6.44
N LEU A 542 -1.28 3.89 -5.58
CA LEU A 542 -1.81 2.84 -4.72
C LEU A 542 -3.25 2.50 -5.13
N LEU A 543 -3.52 1.21 -5.27
CA LEU A 543 -4.89 0.68 -5.28
C LEU A 543 -5.24 0.09 -3.92
N VAL A 544 -6.45 0.37 -3.46
CA VAL A 544 -7.00 -0.15 -2.21
C VAL A 544 -8.31 -0.87 -2.52
N GLY A 545 -8.32 -2.19 -2.39
CA GLY A 545 -9.53 -3.00 -2.44
C GLY A 545 -10.18 -3.08 -1.06
N SER A 546 -11.50 -3.08 -1.01
CA SER A 546 -12.28 -3.10 0.22
C SER A 546 -13.29 -4.24 0.27
N LEU A 547 -13.74 -4.58 1.49
CA LEU A 547 -14.73 -5.63 1.73
C LEU A 547 -16.12 -5.32 1.17
N ASP A 548 -16.44 -4.05 0.96
CA ASP A 548 -17.66 -3.58 0.31
C ASP A 548 -17.66 -3.78 -1.22
N GLY A 549 -16.55 -4.27 -1.80
CA GLY A 549 -16.43 -4.45 -3.25
C GLY A 549 -15.93 -3.21 -4.00
N SER A 550 -15.55 -2.14 -3.30
CA SER A 550 -14.92 -0.97 -3.90
C SER A 550 -13.44 -1.20 -4.21
N LEU A 551 -12.99 -0.72 -5.36
CA LEU A 551 -11.56 -0.55 -5.67
C LEU A 551 -11.25 0.95 -5.79
N TRP A 552 -10.36 1.45 -4.95
CA TRP A 552 -9.93 2.84 -4.94
C TRP A 552 -8.56 3.02 -5.57
N SER A 553 -8.32 4.19 -6.18
CA SER A 553 -7.00 4.64 -6.64
C SER A 553 -6.67 6.03 -6.08
N ILE A 554 -5.41 6.22 -5.71
CA ILE A 554 -4.88 7.47 -5.15
C ILE A 554 -3.37 7.57 -5.44
N ASN A 555 -2.85 8.79 -5.57
CA ASN A 555 -1.42 9.10 -5.50
C ASN A 555 -1.02 9.48 -4.06
N PRO A 556 -0.32 8.60 -3.32
CA PRO A 556 0.05 8.87 -1.92
C PRO A 556 1.10 9.98 -1.78
N GLN A 557 1.85 10.33 -2.83
CA GLN A 557 2.85 11.40 -2.75
C GLN A 557 2.21 12.73 -2.41
N VAL A 558 1.04 13.02 -2.99
CA VAL A 558 0.33 14.28 -2.76
C VAL A 558 -0.03 14.41 -1.28
N GLU A 559 -0.46 13.32 -0.65
CA GLU A 559 -0.82 13.31 0.78
C GLU A 559 0.42 13.47 1.68
N LEU A 560 1.54 12.89 1.27
CA LEU A 560 2.76 12.86 2.09
C LEU A 560 3.58 14.13 2.01
N PHE A 561 3.69 14.76 0.83
CA PHE A 561 4.61 15.87 0.60
C PHE A 561 3.95 17.24 0.50
N THR A 562 2.66 17.32 0.12
CA THR A 562 1.99 18.62 -0.05
C THR A 562 1.75 19.30 1.30
N THR A 563 2.17 20.57 1.38
CA THR A 563 1.97 21.46 2.54
C THR A 563 0.63 22.21 2.47
N ARG A 564 0.07 22.38 1.27
CA ARG A 564 -1.23 23.02 1.05
C ARG A 564 -2.36 22.10 1.55
N ARG A 565 -3.27 22.69 2.34
CA ARG A 565 -4.31 22.01 3.13
C ARG A 565 -5.47 21.40 2.32
N GLU A 566 -5.35 21.31 1.00
CA GLU A 566 -6.43 20.75 0.20
C GLU A 566 -6.36 19.22 0.25
N PRO A 567 -7.44 18.53 0.64
CA PRO A 567 -7.46 17.08 0.72
C PRO A 567 -7.13 16.48 -0.65
N THR A 568 -6.34 15.41 -0.64
CA THR A 568 -5.95 14.67 -1.83
C THR A 568 -7.17 14.14 -2.56
N ASP A 569 -7.17 14.20 -3.89
CA ASP A 569 -8.22 13.51 -4.64
C ASP A 569 -7.96 12.01 -4.66
N ARG A 570 -9.04 11.24 -4.66
CA ARG A 570 -9.06 9.80 -4.88
C ARG A 570 -10.21 9.48 -5.82
N ILE A 571 -10.13 8.33 -6.48
CA ILE A 571 -11.22 7.86 -7.34
C ILE A 571 -11.59 6.43 -7.02
N ARG A 572 -12.89 6.13 -7.01
CA ARG A 572 -13.39 4.77 -7.00
C ARG A 572 -13.40 4.26 -8.44
N VAL A 573 -12.55 3.29 -8.75
CA VAL A 573 -12.39 2.77 -10.12
C VAL A 573 -13.63 1.98 -10.53
N PHE A 574 -14.11 1.12 -9.63
CA PHE A 574 -15.40 0.45 -9.76
C PHE A 574 -15.92 0.03 -8.38
N HIS A 575 -17.19 -0.38 -8.33
CA HIS A 575 -17.82 -0.98 -7.17
C HIS A 575 -18.53 -2.27 -7.59
N HIS A 576 -18.16 -3.38 -6.98
CA HIS A 576 -18.76 -4.68 -7.21
C HIS A 576 -19.77 -4.98 -6.10
N GLU A 577 -20.95 -5.48 -6.45
CA GLU A 577 -21.98 -5.96 -5.52
C GLU A 577 -22.35 -7.39 -5.90
N HIS A 578 -22.46 -8.30 -4.92
CA HIS A 578 -22.96 -9.66 -5.14
C HIS A 578 -24.18 -9.97 -4.28
N ARG A 579 -25.15 -10.66 -4.86
CA ARG A 579 -26.33 -11.20 -4.17
C ARG A 579 -26.35 -12.73 -4.27
N PRO A 580 -26.36 -13.46 -3.14
CA PRO A 580 -26.37 -14.92 -3.13
C PRO A 580 -27.56 -15.58 -3.84
N ALA A 581 -27.31 -16.75 -4.45
CA ALA A 581 -28.31 -17.57 -5.14
C ALA A 581 -29.57 -17.87 -4.31
N LYS A 582 -29.39 -18.10 -3.00
CA LYS A 582 -30.48 -18.37 -2.03
C LYS A 582 -31.56 -17.28 -1.96
N LEU A 583 -31.27 -16.07 -2.43
CA LEU A 583 -32.22 -14.95 -2.45
C LEU A 583 -33.11 -14.94 -3.70
N PHE A 584 -32.88 -15.85 -4.64
CA PHE A 584 -33.59 -15.88 -5.93
C PHE A 584 -34.43 -17.16 -6.08
N PRO A 585 -35.56 -17.11 -6.83
CA PRO A 585 -36.36 -18.29 -7.11
C PRO A 585 -35.57 -19.36 -7.90
N ALA A 586 -35.83 -20.64 -7.61
CA ALA A 586 -35.09 -21.77 -8.18
C ALA A 586 -35.12 -21.87 -9.72
N GLY A 587 -36.10 -21.26 -10.39
CA GLY A 587 -36.21 -21.22 -11.85
C GLY A 587 -35.53 -20.01 -12.52
N SER A 588 -34.90 -19.12 -11.76
CA SER A 588 -34.25 -17.92 -12.29
C SER A 588 -32.82 -18.20 -12.75
N PRO A 589 -32.26 -17.44 -13.71
CA PRO A 589 -30.85 -17.54 -14.11
C PRO A 589 -29.86 -17.32 -12.94
N ALA A 590 -30.31 -16.61 -11.90
CA ALA A 590 -29.54 -16.33 -10.69
C ALA A 590 -29.54 -17.47 -9.65
N ALA A 591 -30.34 -18.52 -9.86
CA ALA A 591 -30.53 -19.58 -8.87
C ALA A 591 -29.28 -20.45 -8.64
N ALA A 592 -28.30 -20.41 -9.55
CA ALA A 592 -27.07 -21.19 -9.42
C ALA A 592 -26.02 -20.45 -8.58
N ARG A 593 -25.55 -19.27 -9.04
CA ARG A 593 -24.45 -18.52 -8.40
C ARG A 593 -24.84 -17.14 -7.84
N GLY A 594 -26.11 -16.76 -7.95
CA GLY A 594 -26.58 -15.43 -7.58
C GLY A 594 -26.43 -14.42 -8.72
N VAL A 595 -26.44 -13.13 -8.38
CA VAL A 595 -26.29 -12.03 -9.34
C VAL A 595 -25.12 -11.17 -8.89
N ALA A 596 -24.28 -10.75 -9.84
CA ALA A 596 -23.28 -9.72 -9.59
C ALA A 596 -23.64 -8.42 -10.32
N ARG A 597 -23.15 -7.30 -9.82
CA ARG A 597 -23.31 -5.98 -10.43
C ARG A 597 -22.00 -5.23 -10.36
N ILE A 598 -21.63 -4.59 -11.47
CA ILE A 598 -20.47 -3.71 -11.55
C ILE A 598 -20.97 -2.28 -11.80
N ALA A 599 -20.81 -1.43 -10.81
CA ALA A 599 -21.00 0.02 -10.96
C ALA A 599 -19.66 0.69 -11.27
N GLN A 600 -19.69 1.70 -12.14
CA GLN A 600 -18.53 2.46 -12.58
C GLN A 600 -18.94 3.87 -13.05
N GLY A 601 -17.97 4.70 -13.43
CA GLY A 601 -18.20 6.09 -13.80
C GLY A 601 -18.27 7.02 -12.58
N PHE A 602 -17.54 6.69 -11.51
CA PHE A 602 -17.44 7.53 -10.32
C PHE A 602 -16.61 8.78 -10.61
N ILE A 603 -16.97 9.87 -9.93
CA ILE A 603 -16.24 11.13 -9.98
C ILE A 603 -15.09 11.14 -8.97
N LEU A 604 -14.17 12.09 -9.13
CA LEU A 604 -13.14 12.36 -8.13
C LEU A 604 -13.77 12.78 -6.81
N GLU A 605 -13.28 12.19 -5.73
CA GLU A 605 -13.66 12.50 -4.37
C GLU A 605 -12.46 13.03 -3.59
N ARG A 606 -12.72 13.86 -2.58
CA ARG A 606 -11.70 14.29 -1.63
C ARG A 606 -11.47 13.20 -0.59
N ASN A 607 -10.22 12.83 -0.38
CA ASN A 607 -9.81 11.87 0.61
C ASN A 607 -10.14 12.39 2.01
N LEU A 608 -10.66 11.48 2.85
CA LEU A 608 -11.26 11.83 4.15
C LEU A 608 -10.23 11.98 5.29
N ASN A 609 -8.98 12.30 4.97
CA ASN A 609 -7.95 12.59 5.97
C ASN A 609 -8.16 14.00 6.53
N LYS A 610 -9.12 14.17 7.43
CA LYS A 610 -9.17 15.36 8.29
C LYS A 610 -7.91 15.33 9.17
N GLN A 611 -6.86 16.05 8.76
CA GLN A 611 -5.71 16.28 9.63
C GLN A 611 -6.19 17.01 10.89
N SER A 612 -5.61 16.64 12.04
CA SER A 612 -5.85 17.31 13.31
C SER A 612 -5.70 18.82 13.12
N ASN A 613 -6.81 19.54 13.29
CA ASN A 613 -6.77 20.99 13.20
C ASN A 613 -5.96 21.50 14.39
N TYR A 614 -4.67 21.79 14.18
CA TYR A 614 -3.96 22.68 15.08
C TYR A 614 -4.61 24.07 14.95
N LYS A 615 -5.60 24.34 15.80
CA LYS A 615 -6.11 25.69 15.99
C LYS A 615 -5.00 26.47 16.71
N PRO A 616 -4.43 27.53 16.10
CA PRO A 616 -3.53 28.40 16.85
C PRO A 616 -4.29 28.94 18.08
N PRO A 617 -3.62 29.08 19.23
CA PRO A 617 -4.29 29.53 20.46
C PRO A 617 -5.00 30.85 20.18
N ILE A 618 -6.31 30.87 20.44
CA ILE A 618 -7.13 32.07 20.34
C ILE A 618 -6.51 33.08 21.31
N LYS A 619 -5.94 34.16 20.78
CA LYS A 619 -5.58 35.34 21.59
C LYS A 619 -6.83 35.73 22.37
N LYS A 620 -6.75 35.72 23.70
CA LYS A 620 -7.86 36.06 24.61
C LYS A 620 -8.29 37.51 24.40
N GLY A 621 -9.06 37.78 23.35
CA GLY A 621 -9.85 38.98 23.18
C GLY A 621 -11.12 38.89 24.04
N LYS A 622 -11.42 39.98 24.75
CA LYS A 622 -12.52 40.15 25.71
C LYS A 622 -13.78 39.32 25.41
N LYS A 623 -14.17 38.47 26.37
CA LYS A 623 -15.40 37.66 26.38
C LYS A 623 -16.66 38.52 26.21
N PRO A 624 -17.57 38.23 25.26
CA PRO A 624 -18.98 38.46 25.45
C PRO A 624 -19.60 37.30 26.26
N LYS A 625 -20.66 37.62 27.01
CA LYS A 625 -21.34 36.77 27.99
C LYS A 625 -21.78 35.40 27.45
N LYS A 626 -21.54 34.40 28.31
CA LYS A 626 -21.98 32.99 28.23
C LYS A 626 -23.50 32.88 27.99
N LYS A 627 -23.89 32.06 27.02
CA LYS A 627 -25.18 31.34 27.02
C LYS A 627 -24.82 29.87 27.23
N GLU A 628 -25.49 29.24 28.19
CA GLU A 628 -25.31 27.84 28.56
C GLU A 628 -25.72 26.91 27.40
N SER A 629 -24.80 26.06 26.97
CA SER A 629 -25.01 24.61 26.83
C SER A 629 -23.70 23.93 26.39
N ASP A 630 -23.55 22.71 26.89
CA ASP A 630 -22.60 21.66 26.51
C ASP A 630 -21.17 21.72 27.06
N VAL A 631 -20.93 20.74 27.93
CA VAL A 631 -19.65 20.31 28.47
C VAL A 631 -18.82 19.77 27.30
N ALA A 632 -17.91 20.59 26.78
CA ALA A 632 -16.90 20.14 25.83
C ALA A 632 -15.84 19.33 26.59
N ALA A 633 -15.97 18.00 26.53
CA ALA A 633 -14.84 17.11 26.71
C ALA A 633 -13.78 17.47 25.67
N ALA A 634 -12.52 17.59 26.11
CA ALA A 634 -11.39 17.62 25.21
C ALA A 634 -11.25 16.22 24.60
N GLU A 635 -11.99 15.95 23.53
CA GLU A 635 -11.82 14.74 22.75
C GLU A 635 -10.58 14.87 21.88
N ASP A 636 -9.69 13.90 22.04
CA ASP A 636 -8.65 13.57 21.08
C ASP A 636 -9.33 13.29 19.73
N ASP A 637 -9.20 14.21 18.76
CA ASP A 637 -9.93 14.20 17.47
C ASP A 637 -9.67 12.93 16.62
N ASP A 638 -8.68 12.09 16.98
CA ASP A 638 -8.43 10.78 16.35
C ASP A 638 -9.44 9.71 16.82
N ALA A 639 -10.10 9.89 17.97
CA ALA A 639 -11.10 8.94 18.50
C ALA A 639 -12.46 9.06 17.80
N GLY A 640 -12.88 10.27 17.40
CA GLY A 640 -14.18 10.51 16.76
C GLY A 640 -14.29 9.98 15.32
N ALA A 641 -13.19 9.97 14.57
CA ALA A 641 -13.15 9.37 13.23
C ALA A 641 -12.91 7.83 13.27
N ALA A 642 -12.34 7.32 14.35
CA ALA A 642 -12.09 5.88 14.56
C ALA A 642 -13.33 5.11 15.04
N THR A 643 -14.43 5.79 15.35
CA THR A 643 -15.65 5.22 15.95
C THR A 643 -16.89 5.29 15.06
N ASP A 644 -16.74 5.68 13.78
CA ASP A 644 -17.87 5.73 12.84
C ASP A 644 -18.48 4.33 12.66
N PRO A 645 -19.68 4.06 13.22
CA PRO A 645 -20.25 2.72 13.23
C PRO A 645 -20.64 2.26 11.81
N THR A 646 -20.76 3.18 10.83
CA THR A 646 -21.04 2.79 9.45
C THR A 646 -19.88 2.04 8.81
N ARG A 647 -18.68 2.07 9.40
CA ARG A 647 -17.53 1.26 8.95
C ARG A 647 -17.62 -0.21 9.37
N ALA A 648 -18.50 -0.53 10.32
CA ALA A 648 -18.71 -1.88 10.84
C ALA A 648 -19.75 -2.70 10.04
N ILE A 649 -20.11 -2.26 8.83
CA ILE A 649 -21.11 -2.94 8.01
C ILE A 649 -20.55 -4.30 7.55
N ILE A 650 -21.34 -5.34 7.73
CA ILE A 650 -21.06 -6.68 7.21
C ILE A 650 -21.67 -6.77 5.82
N TYR A 651 -20.81 -7.01 4.83
CA TYR A 651 -21.20 -7.19 3.43
C TYR A 651 -21.35 -8.67 3.09
N GLU A 652 -22.07 -8.96 2.00
CA GLU A 652 -22.16 -10.33 1.47
C GLU A 652 -20.74 -10.82 1.13
N PRO A 653 -20.30 -12.02 1.57
CA PRO A 653 -18.91 -12.43 1.47
C PRO A 653 -18.34 -12.33 0.06
N LEU A 654 -19.12 -12.69 -0.96
CA LEU A 654 -18.67 -12.70 -2.35
C LEU A 654 -18.60 -11.28 -2.99
N THR A 655 -19.00 -10.23 -2.27
CA THR A 655 -18.94 -8.84 -2.73
C THR A 655 -17.52 -8.27 -2.72
N ARG A 656 -16.68 -8.68 -1.76
CA ARG A 656 -15.36 -8.09 -1.54
C ARG A 656 -14.44 -8.17 -2.77
N VAL A 657 -13.56 -7.17 -2.92
CA VAL A 657 -12.35 -7.31 -3.73
C VAL A 657 -11.39 -8.23 -2.99
N THR A 658 -10.85 -9.27 -3.62
CA THR A 658 -9.95 -10.22 -2.95
C THR A 658 -8.48 -9.87 -3.12
N VAL A 659 -8.09 -9.49 -4.34
CA VAL A 659 -6.70 -9.18 -4.71
C VAL A 659 -6.70 -8.20 -5.87
N ALA A 660 -5.75 -7.28 -5.87
CA ALA A 660 -5.41 -6.47 -7.03
C ALA A 660 -3.89 -6.48 -7.25
N GLU A 661 -3.44 -6.28 -8.49
CA GLU A 661 -2.03 -6.10 -8.83
C GLU A 661 -1.90 -5.18 -10.06
N TRP A 662 -0.89 -4.30 -10.03
CA TRP A 662 -0.47 -3.52 -11.20
C TRP A 662 0.44 -4.36 -12.10
N ASN A 663 0.38 -4.14 -13.41
CA ASN A 663 1.30 -4.78 -14.33
C ASN A 663 2.73 -4.20 -14.16
N PRO A 664 3.76 -5.05 -13.94
CA PRO A 664 5.13 -4.60 -13.69
C PRO A 664 5.91 -4.21 -14.95
N ASN A 665 5.35 -4.45 -16.15
CA ASN A 665 6.03 -4.22 -17.42
C ASN A 665 5.83 -2.78 -17.89
N GLU A 666 6.90 -2.08 -18.28
CA GLU A 666 6.88 -0.62 -18.53
C GLU A 666 5.83 -0.18 -19.56
N GLU A 667 5.73 -0.88 -20.69
CA GLU A 667 4.76 -0.59 -21.77
C GLU A 667 3.29 -0.77 -21.32
N TYR A 668 3.07 -1.58 -20.28
CA TYR A 668 1.75 -1.95 -19.76
C TYR A 668 1.54 -1.43 -18.33
N GLY A 669 2.44 -0.58 -17.81
CA GLY A 669 2.53 -0.27 -16.39
C GLY A 669 1.29 0.38 -15.78
N CYS A 670 0.44 0.97 -16.63
CA CYS A 670 -0.85 1.56 -16.24
C CYS A 670 -2.01 0.54 -16.25
N TRP A 671 -1.75 -0.72 -16.57
CA TRP A 671 -2.76 -1.77 -16.49
C TRP A 671 -2.82 -2.33 -15.07
N ALA A 672 -4.03 -2.56 -14.58
CA ALA A 672 -4.29 -3.19 -13.30
C ALA A 672 -5.24 -4.37 -13.48
N ALA A 673 -5.06 -5.41 -12.65
CA ALA A 673 -6.02 -6.49 -12.49
C ALA A 673 -6.63 -6.41 -11.09
N ALA A 674 -7.92 -6.67 -10.98
CA ALA A 674 -8.63 -6.79 -9.70
C ALA A 674 -9.59 -7.98 -9.75
N ALA A 675 -9.46 -8.87 -8.77
CA ALA A 675 -10.36 -9.99 -8.59
C ALA A 675 -11.41 -9.70 -7.52
N MET A 676 -12.62 -10.17 -7.77
CA MET A 676 -13.76 -10.09 -6.86
C MET A 676 -14.07 -11.50 -6.36
N ALA A 677 -14.60 -11.59 -5.14
CA ALA A 677 -14.88 -12.89 -4.53
C ALA A 677 -16.00 -13.69 -5.23
N SER A 678 -16.78 -13.07 -6.12
CA SER A 678 -17.75 -13.74 -7.01
C SER A 678 -17.12 -14.62 -8.10
N GLY A 679 -15.80 -14.52 -8.27
CA GLY A 679 -14.99 -15.20 -9.29
C GLY A 679 -14.71 -14.39 -10.54
N LEU A 680 -15.33 -13.22 -10.66
CA LEU A 680 -15.03 -12.24 -11.69
C LEU A 680 -13.64 -11.63 -11.47
N VAL A 681 -12.94 -11.39 -12.57
CA VAL A 681 -11.68 -10.63 -12.61
C VAL A 681 -11.81 -9.56 -13.68
N ARG A 682 -11.44 -8.34 -13.33
CA ARG A 682 -11.41 -7.19 -14.23
C ARG A 682 -9.97 -6.75 -14.45
N VAL A 683 -9.55 -6.73 -15.71
CA VAL A 683 -8.29 -6.12 -16.16
C VAL A 683 -8.62 -4.81 -16.84
N MET A 684 -7.91 -3.74 -16.50
CA MET A 684 -8.26 -2.38 -16.90
C MET A 684 -7.01 -1.56 -17.16
N ASP A 685 -7.08 -0.69 -18.17
CA ASP A 685 -6.09 0.36 -18.41
C ASP A 685 -6.51 1.63 -17.66
N LEU A 686 -5.73 2.00 -16.64
CA LEU A 686 -5.99 3.16 -15.78
C LEU A 686 -5.14 4.38 -16.14
N GLY A 687 -4.37 4.30 -17.22
CA GLY A 687 -3.49 5.37 -17.64
C GLY A 687 -4.25 6.53 -18.28
N LEU A 688 -4.07 7.74 -17.76
CA LEU A 688 -4.60 8.96 -18.36
C LEU A 688 -3.83 9.29 -19.64
N ALA A 689 -4.53 9.52 -20.74
CA ALA A 689 -3.93 10.08 -21.95
C ALA A 689 -3.52 11.54 -21.69
N GLU A 690 -2.43 11.99 -22.32
CA GLU A 690 -2.12 13.42 -22.33
C GLU A 690 -3.28 14.19 -22.98
N PRO A 691 -3.75 15.30 -22.39
CA PRO A 691 -4.73 16.15 -23.04
C PRO A 691 -4.12 16.69 -24.34
N GLU A 692 -4.82 16.50 -25.47
CA GLU A 692 -4.46 17.18 -26.72
C GLU A 692 -4.54 18.71 -26.47
N GLU A 693 -3.43 19.43 -26.70
CA GLU A 693 -3.32 20.89 -26.51
C GLU A 693 -4.20 21.72 -27.46
#